data_AF-A0A553I0M1-F1
#
_entry.id   AF-A0A553I0M1-F1
#
_cell.length_a   1.000
_cell.length_b   1.000
_cell.length_c   1.000
_cell.angle_alpha   90.00
_cell.angle_beta   90.00
_cell.angle_gamma   90.00
#
_symmetry.space_group_name_H-M   'P 1'
#
loop_
_entity.id
_entity.type
_entity.pdbx_description
1 polymer ?
#
loop_
_entity_poly.entity_id
_entity_poly.type
_entity_poly.pdbx_seq_one_letter_code
_entity_poly.pdbx_strand_id
1 'polypeptide(L)'
;MKDQMTSQLTEQAMCQDGDGIDLEQRWRQKQRRLPRRKATQSESSRCCSISPHPHDVTDWDFDDDAGPSSYELSSTNKQFEPTYSSAKQEWIDRKTRGSETNTILDELMEYEGLEQVKQQFLDIKSKIDISKEQGRQLSSERFNIVFQGNPGTESLGALQVEDWAHETTSGMEVVNEGPGEIARKIDRMFKFGKDGGILIIDEAYQLVSPQAGLVGRSALDIILTMMEKNVGKLAIVFLGYKDEMESFFEHNPGLSSRIPYTMEFNDLTNYELLKILSKQVADRYDGRMEVEGGMAGLYMRCAIRRLAAGRGMKGFGNARAIHNLLNHVMTRQGRRLVKERREDGKPNSYLLTKEDLLGPDPSTAQRTSQAWAELQDLVGLEQVKESVKCLIDTISINYNRELHELRPIAFSLNQIFIGNPVVLKTPADFIGDSLGKSEVQTKRILEASLGKVLVVDEAYMLDPGNINGGQNEFKSGVIDTFVSVVQGLPCEDRCIIFVGYEDRMRAMFRNANSGLSRRFPIEQPFRFKSFTSEQLLAILQSKMNDQHLFYTNEALTAANEIFNKELMRGNHTNAGIVDRVLETAKSNYLRRILKLPINPDNPNPRFQGTDFNPDSPKITQAEYQQVMQGRIDDTIINQLMSYRNRYRKARERGRNPEKLGIIPTRFIIHGPPGTGKTTTSHLMAELFFELGYLSLPEVVEYSATDLIGQYVGHTSHKTREKLKDGLGRLIYIKNAHRLLSGLYETQAVDELTQFLSQPAHQRSTIVILGSDTEGLGQLMKRSSLFDLFSEEIAFKNIPSAACMALLTRELECHGLGAEFSFLSDSSSPEYEQAKKLFFDMQSMPGWANAHDVRHIARQITGRFFELDGTDALQSKTQLSILVIGCMDKVIKQKKARVGKSGSRSYSSSQQERQSSWDVEGKASSFTELNKYRRDADIKVDTNQMTRGSPSRNERATAEAPLQRTKTMHPQTHHEQRQNKVDKVVTATHKESVADDVWNQLQEAKKAASKKRADFEELERRRQEAANEMLREEGPESDQLRKEYEAINKEYMVARPLIRQEEKIQYALRKLGRCPVGFEWTHVSGGYRCEAGVCFVSDAEVRDMVDTSE
;
A
#
# COMPACT_ATOMS: atom_id res chain seq x y z
N MET A 1 -14.72 34.06 33.46
CA MET A 1 -16.15 34.11 33.09
C MET A 1 -16.71 32.69 33.06
N LYS A 2 -16.85 32.07 34.24
CA LYS A 2 -18.03 31.24 34.51
C LYS A 2 -19.14 32.21 34.98
N ASP A 3 -20.38 31.73 35.02
CA ASP A 3 -21.60 32.49 35.39
C ASP A 3 -22.13 33.46 34.31
N GLN A 4 -22.68 32.88 33.24
CA GLN A 4 -23.89 33.40 32.57
C GLN A 4 -24.51 32.27 31.70
N MET A 5 -25.84 32.28 31.57
CA MET A 5 -26.69 31.31 30.84
C MET A 5 -27.13 30.00 31.55
N THR A 6 -27.22 30.03 32.89
CA THR A 6 -28.27 29.27 33.62
C THR A 6 -29.27 30.24 34.24
N SER A 7 -30.26 30.68 33.45
CA SER A 7 -31.58 31.19 33.87
C SER A 7 -32.25 31.90 32.69
N GLN A 8 -33.23 31.24 32.06
CA GLN A 8 -34.46 31.80 31.48
C GLN A 8 -35.15 30.73 30.62
N LEU A 9 -36.49 30.70 30.70
CA LEU A 9 -37.46 29.82 30.00
C LEU A 9 -37.91 28.54 30.74
N THR A 10 -38.19 28.69 32.04
CA THR A 10 -39.41 28.10 32.62
C THR A 10 -40.56 29.12 32.60
N GLU A 11 -41.80 28.64 32.63
CA GLU A 11 -43.07 29.39 32.73
C GLU A 11 -43.55 30.18 31.50
N GLN A 12 -44.39 29.54 30.67
CA GLN A 12 -45.80 29.95 30.49
C GLN A 12 -46.57 28.96 29.59
N ALA A 13 -47.52 28.22 30.18
CA ALA A 13 -48.82 27.76 29.64
C ALA A 13 -49.29 26.48 30.34
N MET A 14 -50.16 26.61 31.33
CA MET A 14 -51.00 25.53 31.85
C MET A 14 -52.37 25.53 31.15
N CYS A 15 -53.15 24.46 31.39
CA CYS A 15 -54.55 24.22 30.97
C CYS A 15 -54.72 23.76 29.51
N GLN A 16 -55.48 22.70 29.20
CA GLN A 16 -56.47 21.95 30.01
C GLN A 16 -56.60 20.46 29.59
N ASP A 17 -56.88 19.61 30.59
CA ASP A 17 -57.66 18.36 30.64
C ASP A 17 -57.37 17.14 29.72
N GLY A 18 -57.37 15.94 30.33
CA GLY A 18 -57.69 14.67 29.65
C GLY A 18 -56.85 13.43 29.98
N ASP A 19 -57.09 12.80 31.15
CA ASP A 19 -56.87 11.39 31.53
C ASP A 19 -55.66 10.58 31.00
N GLY A 20 -54.90 9.99 31.93
CA GLY A 20 -53.83 9.03 31.62
C GLY A 20 -54.29 7.57 31.52
N ILE A 21 -53.41 6.68 31.02
CA ILE A 21 -53.16 5.28 31.43
C ILE A 21 -52.31 4.55 30.35
N ASP A 22 -51.23 3.91 30.81
CA ASP A 22 -50.53 2.72 30.26
C ASP A 22 -50.37 2.58 28.72
N LEU A 23 -49.20 3.02 28.22
CA LEU A 23 -48.72 2.73 26.86
C LEU A 23 -47.87 1.44 26.78
N GLU A 24 -47.50 0.82 27.89
CA GLU A 24 -46.54 -0.28 27.95
C GLU A 24 -47.19 -1.64 27.64
N GLN A 25 -48.48 -1.79 27.95
CA GLN A 25 -49.26 -2.95 27.50
C GLN A 25 -49.50 -3.01 25.98
N ARG A 26 -49.45 -1.86 25.27
CA ARG A 26 -49.68 -1.83 23.80
C ARG A 26 -48.54 -2.43 22.99
N TRP A 27 -47.31 -2.48 23.52
CA TRP A 27 -46.17 -3.10 22.83
C TRP A 27 -46.14 -4.64 22.96
N ARG A 28 -46.67 -5.22 24.04
CA ARG A 28 -46.64 -6.69 24.26
C ARG A 28 -47.67 -7.49 23.45
N GLN A 29 -48.66 -6.86 22.80
CA GLN A 29 -49.73 -7.57 22.08
C GLN A 29 -49.47 -7.83 20.58
N LYS A 30 -48.38 -7.34 19.98
CA LYS A 30 -48.21 -7.33 18.51
C LYS A 30 -47.31 -8.43 17.89
N GLN A 31 -46.92 -9.45 18.66
CA GLN A 31 -46.16 -10.62 18.15
C GLN A 31 -46.88 -11.98 18.34
N ARG A 32 -48.15 -12.09 17.94
CA ARG A 32 -48.82 -13.39 17.77
C ARG A 32 -49.63 -13.44 16.47
N ARG A 33 -49.52 -14.60 15.77
CA ARG A 33 -50.07 -15.02 14.45
C ARG A 33 -49.16 -14.66 13.27
N LEU A 34 -48.88 -15.50 12.26
CA LEU A 34 -49.14 -16.93 11.88
C LEU A 34 -48.24 -17.23 10.63
N PRO A 35 -48.13 -18.45 10.02
CA PRO A 35 -48.57 -19.80 10.42
C PRO A 35 -47.47 -20.91 10.34
N ARG A 36 -47.82 -22.13 10.79
CA ARG A 36 -47.00 -23.38 10.74
C ARG A 36 -47.05 -24.09 9.37
N ARG A 37 -46.03 -24.91 9.06
CA ARG A 37 -46.22 -26.17 8.30
C ARG A 37 -45.29 -27.34 8.75
N LYS A 38 -45.93 -28.28 9.47
CA LYS A 38 -45.71 -29.74 9.67
C LYS A 38 -44.30 -30.36 9.72
N ALA A 39 -44.12 -31.22 10.72
CA ALA A 39 -42.97 -32.08 11.00
C ALA A 39 -43.11 -33.51 10.40
N THR A 40 -42.03 -34.28 10.48
CA THR A 40 -42.04 -35.76 10.67
C THR A 40 -40.92 -36.16 11.65
N GLN A 41 -41.03 -37.36 12.25
CA GLN A 41 -40.41 -37.73 13.54
C GLN A 41 -39.24 -38.74 13.41
N SER A 42 -38.76 -39.22 14.58
CA SER A 42 -37.96 -40.44 14.84
C SER A 42 -36.44 -40.32 14.69
N GLU A 43 -35.60 -41.01 15.48
CA GLU A 43 -35.71 -41.48 16.88
C GLU A 43 -34.29 -41.86 17.38
N SER A 44 -34.08 -41.85 18.71
CA SER A 44 -33.02 -42.52 19.48
C SER A 44 -31.75 -43.10 18.81
N SER A 45 -30.56 -42.82 19.37
CA SER A 45 -29.72 -43.86 20.01
C SER A 45 -28.48 -43.33 20.75
N ARG A 46 -28.00 -44.16 21.69
CA ARG A 46 -27.01 -43.90 22.75
C ARG A 46 -25.56 -43.93 22.26
N CYS A 47 -24.69 -43.13 22.89
CA CYS A 47 -23.33 -43.43 23.42
C CYS A 47 -22.61 -42.08 23.60
N CYS A 48 -21.72 -41.85 24.56
CA CYS A 48 -21.30 -42.48 25.81
C CYS A 48 -20.36 -41.45 26.46
N SER A 49 -20.44 -41.27 27.78
CA SER A 49 -19.69 -40.27 28.54
C SER A 49 -18.19 -40.60 28.65
N ILE A 50 -17.33 -39.65 28.29
CA ILE A 50 -16.01 -39.44 28.92
C ILE A 50 -15.85 -37.93 29.14
N SER A 51 -15.80 -37.51 30.40
CA SER A 51 -15.59 -36.12 30.80
C SER A 51 -14.12 -35.86 31.09
N PRO A 52 -13.51 -34.78 30.59
CA PRO A 52 -12.37 -34.14 31.23
C PRO A 52 -12.89 -33.19 32.32
N HIS A 53 -12.35 -33.27 33.53
CA HIS A 53 -12.62 -32.27 34.58
C HIS A 53 -11.77 -31.00 34.34
N PRO A 54 -12.28 -29.80 34.70
CA PRO A 54 -11.57 -28.54 34.51
C PRO A 54 -10.67 -28.20 35.70
N HIS A 55 -9.48 -27.65 35.43
CA HIS A 55 -8.65 -26.93 36.40
C HIS A 55 -7.87 -25.80 35.72
N ASP A 56 -8.60 -24.87 35.09
CA ASP A 56 -8.08 -23.53 34.83
C ASP A 56 -8.53 -22.63 35.99
N VAL A 57 -7.59 -22.23 36.86
CA VAL A 57 -7.81 -21.14 37.82
C VAL A 57 -7.34 -19.85 37.16
N THR A 58 -8.14 -19.37 36.20
CA THR A 58 -8.07 -17.98 35.76
C THR A 58 -8.68 -17.11 36.84
N ASP A 59 -7.87 -16.29 37.52
CA ASP A 59 -8.33 -15.40 38.61
C ASP A 59 -9.21 -14.20 38.15
N TRP A 60 -9.85 -14.36 36.98
CA TRP A 60 -10.81 -13.47 36.33
C TRP A 60 -11.74 -14.28 35.41
N ASP A 61 -12.61 -15.12 35.97
CA ASP A 61 -13.69 -15.76 35.20
C ASP A 61 -14.57 -14.73 34.48
N PHE A 62 -14.92 -15.03 33.22
CA PHE A 62 -15.82 -14.25 32.38
C PHE A 62 -17.19 -14.93 32.29
N ASP A 63 -18.21 -14.35 32.92
CA ASP A 63 -19.62 -14.57 32.57
C ASP A 63 -19.98 -13.67 31.37
N ASP A 64 -19.69 -14.13 30.15
CA ASP A 64 -20.07 -13.46 28.90
C ASP A 64 -21.54 -13.76 28.51
N ASP A 65 -22.51 -13.47 29.40
CA ASP A 65 -23.94 -13.48 29.03
C ASP A 65 -24.84 -12.57 29.91
N ALA A 66 -24.51 -11.27 29.97
CA ALA A 66 -25.38 -10.26 30.59
C ALA A 66 -25.45 -8.96 29.77
N GLY A 67 -26.66 -8.61 29.31
CA GLY A 67 -26.94 -7.35 28.62
C GLY A 67 -26.83 -6.11 29.53
N PRO A 68 -26.84 -4.89 28.96
CA PRO A 68 -26.51 -3.67 29.70
C PRO A 68 -27.62 -3.28 30.70
N SER A 69 -27.44 -3.67 31.96
CA SER A 69 -28.26 -3.23 33.09
C SER A 69 -27.39 -2.63 34.19
N SER A 70 -27.70 -1.39 34.58
CA SER A 70 -27.40 -0.78 35.89
C SER A 70 -26.01 -1.09 36.50
N TYR A 71 -25.00 -0.30 36.15
CA TYR A 71 -23.74 -0.23 36.89
C TYR A 71 -23.95 0.39 38.28
N GLU A 72 -24.23 -0.45 39.29
CA GLU A 72 -23.95 -0.08 40.68
C GLU A 72 -22.44 -0.22 40.94
N LEU A 73 -21.83 0.84 41.45
CA LEU A 73 -20.42 0.86 41.84
C LEU A 73 -20.20 0.05 43.13
N SER A 74 -20.09 -1.28 43.02
CA SER A 74 -19.59 -2.10 44.12
C SER A 74 -18.07 -1.91 44.26
N SER A 75 -17.70 -1.16 45.31
CA SER A 75 -16.31 -0.83 45.66
C SER A 75 -15.61 -1.99 46.37
N THR A 76 -15.47 -3.13 45.69
CA THR A 76 -14.66 -4.26 46.18
C THR A 76 -13.18 -4.02 45.93
N ASN A 77 -12.52 -3.51 46.98
CA ASN A 77 -11.09 -3.26 47.10
C ASN A 77 -10.29 -4.59 47.07
N LYS A 78 -10.22 -5.25 45.91
CA LYS A 78 -9.37 -6.44 45.69
C LYS A 78 -7.89 -6.04 45.76
N GLN A 79 -7.35 -6.06 46.98
CA GLN A 79 -5.92 -6.18 47.23
C GLN A 79 -5.40 -7.43 46.51
N PHE A 80 -4.10 -7.53 46.23
CA PHE A 80 -3.55 -8.80 45.76
C PHE A 80 -3.64 -9.79 46.93
N GLU A 81 -4.46 -10.83 46.78
CA GLU A 81 -4.71 -11.81 47.84
C GLU A 81 -3.57 -12.85 47.91
N PRO A 82 -3.18 -13.33 49.10
CA PRO A 82 -2.14 -14.34 49.23
C PRO A 82 -2.56 -15.69 48.67
N THR A 83 -1.81 -16.21 47.70
CA THR A 83 -1.99 -17.57 47.20
C THR A 83 -1.47 -18.58 48.22
N TYR A 84 -2.33 -19.50 48.67
CA TYR A 84 -1.96 -20.56 49.61
C TYR A 84 -1.23 -21.70 48.89
N SER A 85 -0.04 -22.08 49.38
CA SER A 85 0.73 -23.20 48.84
C SER A 85 0.41 -24.50 49.59
N SER A 86 -0.41 -25.35 48.97
CA SER A 86 -0.74 -26.68 49.47
C SER A 86 0.47 -27.61 49.55
N ALA A 87 1.34 -27.61 48.54
CA ALA A 87 2.57 -28.43 48.52
C ALA A 87 3.52 -28.04 49.67
N LYS A 88 3.66 -26.75 49.98
CA LYS A 88 4.48 -26.30 51.12
C LYS A 88 3.91 -26.81 52.44
N GLN A 89 2.58 -26.75 52.62
CA GLN A 89 1.95 -27.30 53.82
C GLN A 89 2.11 -28.82 53.89
N GLU A 90 1.94 -29.53 52.77
CA GLU A 90 2.13 -30.98 52.72
C GLU A 90 3.56 -31.38 53.13
N TRP A 91 4.58 -30.64 52.67
CA TRP A 91 5.96 -30.87 53.06
C TRP A 91 6.21 -30.62 54.56
N ILE A 92 5.61 -29.57 55.14
CA ILE A 92 5.65 -29.31 56.60
C ILE A 92 4.98 -30.45 57.38
N ASP A 93 3.84 -30.94 56.90
CA ASP A 93 3.12 -32.08 57.48
C ASP A 93 3.93 -33.39 57.39
N ARG A 94 4.63 -33.65 56.28
CA ARG A 94 5.55 -34.81 56.14
C ARG A 94 6.72 -34.72 57.12
N LYS A 95 7.39 -33.57 57.21
CA LYS A 95 8.51 -33.35 58.16
C LYS A 95 8.08 -33.53 59.63
N THR A 96 6.90 -33.02 60.00
CA THR A 96 6.40 -33.11 61.38
C THR A 96 5.88 -34.49 61.78
N ARG A 97 5.41 -35.31 60.83
CA ARG A 97 4.86 -36.66 61.11
C ARG A 97 5.85 -37.80 60.89
N GLY A 98 6.76 -37.68 59.92
CA GLY A 98 7.62 -38.78 59.45
C GLY A 98 9.11 -38.67 59.78
N SER A 99 9.56 -37.56 60.38
CA SER A 99 11.00 -37.23 60.52
C SER A 99 11.76 -37.19 59.20
N GLU A 100 11.06 -36.89 58.10
CA GLU A 100 11.68 -36.71 56.78
C GLU A 100 12.55 -35.44 56.74
N THR A 101 13.66 -35.49 56.02
CA THR A 101 14.54 -34.33 55.78
C THR A 101 15.02 -34.34 54.33
N ASN A 102 15.05 -33.16 53.70
CA ASN A 102 15.62 -32.95 52.37
C ASN A 102 15.87 -31.45 52.16
N THR A 103 17.14 -31.06 52.06
CA THR A 103 17.63 -29.68 51.92
C THR A 103 17.06 -28.99 50.67
N ILE A 104 17.05 -29.70 49.55
CA ILE A 104 16.62 -29.18 48.24
C ILE A 104 15.11 -28.91 48.21
N LEU A 105 14.30 -29.79 48.82
CA LEU A 105 12.86 -29.57 48.96
C LEU A 105 12.54 -28.46 49.96
N ASP A 106 13.34 -28.30 51.02
CA ASP A 106 13.22 -27.15 51.91
C ASP A 106 13.45 -25.84 51.15
N GLU A 107 14.48 -25.75 50.30
CA GLU A 107 14.70 -24.60 49.43
C GLU A 107 13.58 -24.41 48.41
N LEU A 108 13.16 -25.46 47.69
CA LEU A 108 12.11 -25.42 46.67
C LEU A 108 10.78 -24.87 47.25
N MET A 109 10.45 -25.22 48.49
CA MET A 109 9.24 -24.77 49.17
C MET A 109 9.31 -23.31 49.66
N GLU A 110 10.49 -22.67 49.67
CA GLU A 110 10.65 -21.24 49.94
C GLU A 110 10.57 -20.34 48.69
N TYR A 111 10.56 -20.91 47.47
CA TYR A 111 10.26 -20.12 46.26
C TYR A 111 8.79 -19.70 46.22
N GLU A 112 8.53 -18.51 45.66
CA GLU A 112 7.17 -17.98 45.47
C GLU A 112 6.51 -18.61 44.24
N GLY A 113 5.21 -18.90 44.32
CA GLY A 113 4.47 -19.59 43.26
C GLY A 113 4.91 -21.05 43.06
N LEU A 114 5.02 -21.47 41.79
CA LEU A 114 5.51 -22.80 41.38
C LEU A 114 4.74 -24.02 41.96
N GLU A 115 3.46 -23.85 42.27
CA GLU A 115 2.69 -24.85 43.02
C GLU A 115 2.61 -26.23 42.32
N GLN A 116 2.37 -26.26 41.00
CA GLN A 116 2.37 -27.50 40.23
C GLN A 116 3.74 -28.19 40.21
N VAL A 117 4.82 -27.41 40.11
CA VAL A 117 6.21 -27.91 40.13
C VAL A 117 6.52 -28.51 41.50
N LYS A 118 6.23 -27.79 42.59
CA LYS A 118 6.39 -28.25 43.97
C LYS A 118 5.65 -29.57 44.23
N GLN A 119 4.40 -29.68 43.75
CA GLN A 119 3.63 -30.92 43.91
C GLN A 119 4.24 -32.08 43.11
N GLN A 120 4.66 -31.87 41.85
CA GLN A 120 5.31 -32.93 41.07
C GLN A 120 6.61 -33.41 41.73
N PHE A 121 7.41 -32.54 42.35
CA PHE A 121 8.59 -32.95 43.12
C PHE A 121 8.22 -33.81 44.35
N LEU A 122 7.15 -33.47 45.07
CA LEU A 122 6.62 -34.30 46.17
C LEU A 122 6.10 -35.66 45.68
N ASP A 123 5.47 -35.71 44.51
CA ASP A 123 4.96 -36.94 43.90
C ASP A 123 6.09 -37.86 43.42
N ILE A 124 7.14 -37.29 42.80
CA ILE A 124 8.36 -38.01 42.42
C ILE A 124 9.04 -38.59 43.66
N LYS A 125 9.18 -37.80 44.74
CA LYS A 125 9.72 -38.28 46.01
C LYS A 125 8.88 -39.41 46.60
N SER A 126 7.55 -39.25 46.68
CA SER A 126 6.65 -40.32 47.12
C SER A 126 6.84 -41.60 46.31
N LYS A 127 6.94 -41.51 44.98
CA LYS A 127 7.18 -42.67 44.11
C LYS A 127 8.52 -43.35 44.41
N ILE A 128 9.58 -42.57 44.64
CA ILE A 128 10.91 -43.09 45.00
C ILE A 128 10.87 -43.82 46.35
N ASP A 129 10.27 -43.20 47.37
CA ASP A 129 10.26 -43.76 48.73
C ASP A 129 9.37 -45.01 48.82
N ILE A 130 8.18 -44.99 48.22
CA ILE A 130 7.31 -46.18 48.06
C ILE A 130 8.05 -47.30 47.29
N SER A 131 8.87 -46.96 46.29
CA SER A 131 9.64 -47.97 45.54
C SER A 131 10.74 -48.60 46.39
N LYS A 132 11.41 -47.82 47.26
CA LYS A 132 12.38 -48.33 48.25
C LYS A 132 11.70 -49.24 49.26
N GLU A 133 10.55 -48.84 49.82
CA GLU A 133 9.75 -49.66 50.74
C GLU A 133 9.30 -50.99 50.11
N GLN A 134 8.91 -50.97 48.83
CA GLN A 134 8.54 -52.16 48.07
C GLN A 134 9.75 -53.03 47.66
N GLY A 135 10.98 -52.66 48.02
CA GLY A 135 12.21 -53.36 47.63
C GLY A 135 12.48 -53.34 46.12
N ARG A 136 11.86 -52.42 45.37
CA ARG A 136 12.07 -52.28 43.92
C ARG A 136 13.37 -51.55 43.64
N GLN A 137 14.14 -52.07 42.69
CA GLN A 137 15.36 -51.40 42.23
C GLN A 137 14.99 -50.20 41.36
N LEU A 138 15.48 -49.01 41.72
CA LEU A 138 15.27 -47.78 40.97
C LEU A 138 16.00 -47.75 39.60
N SER A 139 16.84 -48.77 39.33
CA SER A 139 17.60 -48.93 38.08
C SER A 139 16.74 -49.09 36.82
N SER A 140 15.45 -49.44 36.95
CA SER A 140 14.51 -49.51 35.83
C SER A 140 13.66 -48.25 35.63
N GLU A 141 13.74 -47.28 36.55
CA GLU A 141 12.95 -46.05 36.48
C GLU A 141 13.65 -44.97 35.62
N ARG A 142 12.85 -44.15 34.95
CA ARG A 142 13.33 -43.01 34.16
C ARG A 142 13.06 -41.72 34.92
N PHE A 143 14.10 -40.89 35.05
CA PHE A 143 14.05 -39.60 35.75
C PHE A 143 14.39 -38.42 34.83
N ASN A 144 14.20 -38.59 33.51
CA ASN A 144 14.36 -37.49 32.56
C ASN A 144 13.18 -36.53 32.68
N ILE A 145 13.44 -35.22 32.61
CA ILE A 145 12.44 -34.17 32.83
C ILE A 145 12.55 -33.12 31.72
N VAL A 146 11.43 -32.56 31.29
CA VAL A 146 11.38 -31.29 30.55
C VAL A 146 10.83 -30.20 31.46
N PHE A 147 11.56 -29.10 31.58
CA PHE A 147 11.10 -27.85 32.17
C PHE A 147 10.68 -26.93 31.03
N GLN A 148 9.42 -26.47 31.05
CA GLN A 148 8.91 -25.56 30.02
C GLN A 148 8.21 -24.35 30.63
N GLY A 149 8.60 -23.15 30.22
CA GLY A 149 7.98 -21.92 30.70
C GLY A 149 8.76 -20.66 30.32
N ASN A 150 8.43 -19.55 30.98
CA ASN A 150 9.06 -18.26 30.72
C ASN A 150 10.34 -18.07 31.58
N PRO A 151 11.36 -17.37 31.07
CA PRO A 151 12.66 -17.26 31.71
C PRO A 151 12.59 -16.45 33.02
N GLY A 152 13.33 -16.87 34.04
CA GLY A 152 13.24 -16.26 35.37
C GLY A 152 11.98 -16.67 36.14
N THR A 153 11.38 -17.79 35.74
CA THR A 153 10.38 -18.54 36.52
C THR A 153 11.02 -19.80 37.11
N GLU A 154 12.03 -20.38 36.45
CA GLU A 154 12.84 -21.47 36.98
C GLU A 154 14.03 -20.98 37.85
N SER A 155 14.42 -21.79 38.83
CA SER A 155 15.69 -21.66 39.54
C SER A 155 16.51 -22.92 39.34
N LEU A 156 17.53 -22.83 38.48
CA LEU A 156 18.50 -23.91 38.22
C LEU A 156 19.18 -24.44 39.49
N GLY A 157 19.24 -23.64 40.56
CA GLY A 157 19.78 -24.06 41.87
C GLY A 157 19.00 -25.19 42.53
N ALA A 158 17.67 -25.24 42.33
CA ALA A 158 16.80 -26.23 42.98
C ALA A 158 16.90 -27.66 42.37
N LEU A 159 17.75 -27.87 41.36
CA LEU A 159 17.98 -29.17 40.73
C LEU A 159 19.18 -29.95 41.29
N GLN A 160 19.94 -29.38 42.23
CA GLN A 160 21.17 -29.98 42.76
C GLN A 160 20.89 -31.14 43.71
N VAL A 161 20.67 -32.34 43.17
CA VAL A 161 20.54 -33.58 43.95
C VAL A 161 21.89 -33.90 44.61
N GLU A 162 21.93 -33.95 45.94
CA GLU A 162 23.10 -34.41 46.69
C GLU A 162 23.51 -35.84 46.21
N ASP A 163 24.82 -36.10 46.15
CA ASP A 163 25.48 -37.35 45.68
C ASP A 163 25.54 -37.68 44.16
N TRP A 164 24.84 -36.96 43.26
CA TRP A 164 25.01 -37.16 41.80
C TRP A 164 25.95 -36.13 41.15
N ALA A 165 26.62 -36.51 40.06
CA ALA A 165 27.46 -35.60 39.28
C ALA A 165 26.59 -34.77 38.32
N HIS A 166 26.71 -33.44 38.37
CA HIS A 166 25.90 -32.51 37.56
C HIS A 166 26.76 -31.81 36.51
N GLU A 167 26.28 -31.77 35.27
CA GLU A 167 26.88 -31.01 34.16
C GLU A 167 25.78 -30.16 33.50
N THR A 168 26.05 -28.87 33.27
CA THR A 168 25.13 -27.94 32.58
C THR A 168 25.76 -27.47 31.28
N THR A 169 24.97 -27.42 30.21
CA THR A 169 25.37 -26.94 28.88
C THR A 169 24.17 -26.30 28.18
N SER A 170 24.37 -25.48 27.15
CA SER A 170 23.26 -24.93 26.33
C SER A 170 23.11 -25.62 24.98
N GLY A 171 21.91 -25.58 24.39
CA GLY A 171 21.64 -26.16 23.08
C GLY A 171 22.59 -25.66 21.99
N MET A 172 22.92 -24.36 21.96
CA MET A 172 23.94 -23.84 21.04
C MET A 172 25.37 -24.24 21.41
N GLU A 173 25.74 -24.36 22.68
CA GLU A 173 27.07 -24.86 23.08
C GLU A 173 27.28 -26.28 22.56
N VAL A 174 26.29 -27.16 22.71
CA VAL A 174 26.30 -28.54 22.18
C VAL A 174 26.42 -28.58 20.66
N VAL A 175 25.80 -27.64 19.94
CA VAL A 175 25.95 -27.53 18.47
C VAL A 175 27.36 -27.08 18.07
N ASN A 176 27.95 -26.15 18.83
CA ASN A 176 29.29 -25.61 18.56
C ASN A 176 30.42 -26.60 18.91
N GLU A 177 30.31 -27.30 20.05
CA GLU A 177 31.24 -28.38 20.44
C GLU A 177 31.08 -29.64 19.58
N GLY A 178 29.85 -29.88 19.10
CA GLY A 178 29.49 -30.96 18.22
C GLY A 178 29.14 -32.29 18.92
N PRO A 179 28.49 -33.22 18.20
CA PRO A 179 27.90 -34.45 18.73
C PRO A 179 28.86 -35.36 19.51
N GLY A 180 30.16 -35.32 19.21
CA GLY A 180 31.15 -36.14 19.88
C GLY A 180 31.46 -35.72 21.32
N GLU A 181 31.33 -34.43 21.66
CA GLU A 181 31.73 -33.92 22.97
C GLU A 181 30.67 -34.20 24.05
N ILE A 182 29.38 -34.17 23.72
CA ILE A 182 28.32 -34.49 24.69
C ILE A 182 28.40 -35.95 25.17
N ALA A 183 28.78 -36.88 24.29
CA ALA A 183 29.08 -38.26 24.68
C ALA A 183 30.26 -38.33 25.67
N ARG A 184 31.29 -37.50 25.48
CA ARG A 184 32.43 -37.40 26.41
C ARG A 184 32.06 -36.73 27.72
N LYS A 185 31.21 -35.70 27.72
CA LYS A 185 30.67 -35.08 28.96
C LYS A 185 29.97 -36.15 29.81
N ILE A 186 29.05 -36.91 29.22
CA ILE A 186 28.34 -38.02 29.88
C ILE A 186 29.31 -39.13 30.34
N ASP A 187 30.27 -39.56 29.52
CA ASP A 187 31.29 -40.54 29.91
C ASP A 187 32.21 -40.05 31.04
N ARG A 188 32.49 -38.73 31.12
CA ARG A 188 33.25 -38.13 32.22
C ARG A 188 32.43 -38.17 33.51
N MET A 189 31.15 -37.78 33.46
CA MET A 189 30.26 -37.85 34.63
C MET A 189 30.22 -39.26 35.23
N PHE A 190 30.13 -40.31 34.41
CA PHE A 190 30.15 -41.70 34.89
C PHE A 190 31.51 -42.23 35.36
N LYS A 191 32.62 -41.57 35.02
CA LYS A 191 33.97 -41.93 35.49
C LYS A 191 34.33 -41.29 36.83
N PHE A 192 33.73 -40.14 37.15
CA PHE A 192 34.04 -39.36 38.35
C PHE A 192 32.90 -39.32 39.39
N GLY A 193 31.64 -39.47 38.97
CA GLY A 193 30.48 -39.66 39.84
C GLY A 193 30.40 -41.10 40.36
N LYS A 194 29.91 -41.28 41.60
CA LYS A 194 29.93 -42.60 42.26
C LYS A 194 28.76 -43.51 41.86
N ASP A 195 27.56 -42.97 41.65
CA ASP A 195 26.36 -43.80 41.42
C ASP A 195 25.41 -43.30 40.30
N GLY A 196 25.61 -42.10 39.76
CA GLY A 196 24.80 -41.53 38.68
C GLY A 196 25.17 -40.09 38.31
N GLY A 197 24.39 -39.47 37.41
CA GLY A 197 24.58 -38.07 37.03
C GLY A 197 23.37 -37.41 36.37
N ILE A 198 23.31 -36.08 36.45
CA ILE A 198 22.29 -35.22 35.83
C ILE A 198 22.94 -34.34 34.75
N LEU A 199 22.47 -34.45 33.52
CA LEU A 199 22.82 -33.54 32.44
C LEU A 199 21.71 -32.50 32.25
N ILE A 200 22.03 -31.23 32.41
CA ILE A 200 21.11 -30.11 32.20
C ILE A 200 21.43 -29.48 30.83
N ILE A 201 20.44 -29.42 29.95
CA ILE A 201 20.54 -28.78 28.63
C ILE A 201 19.60 -27.58 28.60
N ASP A 202 20.19 -26.39 28.69
CA ASP A 202 19.48 -25.11 28.58
C ASP A 202 19.13 -24.78 27.13
N GLU A 203 18.01 -24.08 26.90
CA GLU A 203 17.44 -23.76 25.58
C GLU A 203 17.47 -24.94 24.58
N ALA A 204 17.03 -26.12 25.02
CA ALA A 204 17.19 -27.41 24.34
C ALA A 204 16.61 -27.46 22.90
N TYR A 205 15.56 -26.69 22.63
CA TYR A 205 14.95 -26.52 21.31
C TYR A 205 15.95 -26.00 20.25
N GLN A 206 17.04 -25.33 20.66
CA GLN A 206 18.11 -24.91 19.74
C GLN A 206 18.76 -26.08 19.01
N LEU A 207 18.79 -27.28 19.60
CA LEU A 207 19.32 -28.50 18.97
C LEU A 207 18.57 -28.90 17.69
N VAL A 208 17.29 -28.54 17.56
CA VAL A 208 16.46 -28.83 16.38
C VAL A 208 16.27 -27.61 15.47
N SER A 209 16.79 -26.44 15.87
CA SER A 209 16.65 -25.19 15.12
C SER A 209 17.18 -25.31 13.67
N PRO A 210 16.62 -24.54 12.72
CA PRO A 210 17.13 -24.51 11.34
C PRO A 210 18.64 -24.19 11.25
N GLN A 211 19.14 -23.39 12.18
CA GLN A 211 20.55 -22.99 12.29
C GLN A 211 21.46 -24.15 12.74
N ALA A 212 20.98 -25.05 13.60
CA ALA A 212 21.74 -26.21 14.08
C ALA A 212 21.88 -27.34 13.04
N GLY A 213 21.03 -27.34 12.00
CA GLY A 213 21.17 -28.16 10.81
C GLY A 213 21.27 -29.67 11.09
N LEU A 214 22.31 -30.31 10.53
CA LEU A 214 22.60 -31.74 10.74
C LEU A 214 23.34 -32.00 12.07
N VAL A 215 24.03 -31.00 12.61
CA VAL A 215 24.92 -31.16 13.78
C VAL A 215 24.09 -31.32 15.05
N GLY A 216 23.12 -30.42 15.28
CA GLY A 216 22.22 -30.50 16.43
C GLY A 216 21.35 -31.77 16.44
N ARG A 217 20.85 -32.19 15.27
CA ARG A 217 20.14 -33.48 15.12
C ARG A 217 21.01 -34.67 15.51
N SER A 218 22.26 -34.68 15.05
CA SER A 218 23.23 -35.74 15.40
C SER A 218 23.55 -35.76 16.89
N ALA A 219 23.59 -34.60 17.54
CA ALA A 219 23.77 -34.50 18.99
C ALA A 219 22.54 -35.02 19.75
N LEU A 220 21.33 -34.65 19.30
CA LEU A 220 20.07 -35.14 19.87
C LEU A 220 19.93 -36.67 19.78
N ASP A 221 20.31 -37.27 18.64
CA ASP A 221 20.31 -38.74 18.48
C ASP A 221 21.29 -39.44 19.43
N ILE A 222 22.44 -38.83 19.73
CA ILE A 222 23.40 -39.31 20.73
C ILE A 222 22.83 -39.17 22.14
N ILE A 223 22.24 -38.02 22.48
CA ILE A 223 21.56 -37.79 23.76
C ILE A 223 20.50 -38.87 23.99
N LEU A 224 19.61 -39.09 23.02
CA LEU A 224 18.58 -40.14 23.04
C LEU A 224 19.19 -41.54 23.23
N THR A 225 20.28 -41.85 22.54
CA THR A 225 20.99 -43.14 22.68
C THR A 225 21.57 -43.32 24.10
N MET A 226 22.08 -42.25 24.71
CA MET A 226 22.60 -42.28 26.08
C MET A 226 21.50 -42.39 27.13
N MET A 227 20.32 -41.78 26.90
CA MET A 227 19.13 -41.93 27.76
C MET A 227 18.65 -43.39 27.82
N GLU A 228 18.76 -44.15 26.72
CA GLU A 228 18.38 -45.56 26.68
C GLU A 228 19.38 -46.49 27.36
N LYS A 229 20.68 -46.24 27.17
CA LYS A 229 21.73 -47.09 27.72
C LYS A 229 21.88 -46.96 29.23
N ASN A 230 21.52 -45.81 29.81
CA ASN A 230 21.83 -45.43 31.18
C ASN A 230 20.56 -45.19 32.04
N VAL A 231 19.46 -45.91 31.80
CA VAL A 231 18.25 -45.85 32.62
C VAL A 231 18.59 -46.08 34.11
N GLY A 232 17.95 -45.31 35.00
CA GLY A 232 18.20 -45.33 36.44
C GLY A 232 19.57 -44.80 36.90
N LYS A 233 20.45 -44.37 35.98
CA LYS A 233 21.79 -43.82 36.27
C LYS A 233 22.04 -42.43 35.65
N LEU A 234 21.36 -42.12 34.55
CA LEU A 234 21.33 -40.81 33.92
C LEU A 234 19.94 -40.20 34.09
N ALA A 235 19.89 -38.95 34.53
CA ALA A 235 18.75 -38.06 34.33
C ALA A 235 19.18 -36.94 33.37
N ILE A 236 18.33 -36.62 32.39
CA ILE A 236 18.52 -35.44 31.54
C ILE A 236 17.37 -34.47 31.78
N VAL A 237 17.72 -33.22 32.05
CA VAL A 237 16.78 -32.11 32.20
C VAL A 237 16.92 -31.20 30.99
N PHE A 238 15.86 -31.08 30.20
CA PHE A 238 15.79 -30.15 29.08
C PHE A 238 15.01 -28.90 29.49
N LEU A 239 15.56 -27.71 29.31
CA LEU A 239 14.88 -26.44 29.55
C LEU A 239 14.52 -25.76 28.23
N GLY A 240 13.42 -25.00 28.21
CA GLY A 240 13.08 -24.14 27.07
C GLY A 240 11.71 -23.46 27.19
N TYR A 241 11.45 -22.54 26.26
CA TYR A 241 10.15 -21.86 26.15
C TYR A 241 9.07 -22.85 25.70
N LYS A 242 7.89 -22.82 26.34
CA LYS A 242 6.77 -23.75 26.05
C LYS A 242 6.46 -23.87 24.55
N ASP A 243 6.22 -22.74 23.87
CA ASP A 243 5.98 -22.68 22.42
C ASP A 243 7.13 -23.26 21.57
N GLU A 244 8.37 -23.11 21.99
CA GLU A 244 9.55 -23.50 21.19
C GLU A 244 9.89 -24.98 21.41
N MET A 245 9.57 -25.51 22.59
CA MET A 245 9.67 -26.93 22.93
C MET A 245 8.66 -27.81 22.18
N GLU A 246 7.54 -27.29 21.67
CA GLU A 246 6.65 -28.03 20.77
C GLU A 246 7.42 -28.55 19.54
N SER A 247 8.19 -27.68 18.89
CA SER A 247 9.02 -28.04 17.74
C SER A 247 10.13 -29.06 18.07
N PHE A 248 10.62 -29.06 19.32
CA PHE A 248 11.59 -30.02 19.81
C PHE A 248 10.99 -31.43 19.92
N PHE A 249 9.75 -31.56 20.40
CA PHE A 249 9.04 -32.84 20.47
C PHE A 249 8.58 -33.36 19.09
N GLU A 250 8.11 -32.48 18.19
CA GLU A 250 7.74 -32.86 16.83
C GLU A 250 8.90 -33.51 16.06
N HIS A 251 10.12 -33.03 16.30
CA HIS A 251 11.31 -33.45 15.57
C HIS A 251 11.71 -34.91 15.80
N ASN A 252 11.39 -35.46 16.97
CA ASN A 252 11.53 -36.89 17.26
C ASN A 252 10.45 -37.37 18.24
N PRO A 253 9.38 -38.05 17.78
CA PRO A 253 8.31 -38.55 18.66
C PRO A 253 8.77 -39.61 19.66
N GLY A 254 10.03 -40.08 19.55
CA GLY A 254 10.70 -40.88 20.56
C GLY A 254 11.05 -40.13 21.85
N LEU A 255 11.05 -38.79 21.88
CA LEU A 255 11.32 -38.01 23.08
C LEU A 255 10.24 -38.22 24.15
N SER A 256 8.96 -38.12 23.76
CA SER A 256 7.81 -38.21 24.69
C SER A 256 7.69 -39.57 25.40
N SER A 257 8.27 -40.64 24.86
CA SER A 257 8.30 -41.97 25.52
C SER A 257 9.50 -42.18 26.46
N ARG A 258 10.52 -41.31 26.38
CA ARG A 258 11.77 -41.39 27.15
C ARG A 258 11.85 -40.33 28.25
N ILE A 259 10.98 -39.32 28.21
CA ILE A 259 10.85 -38.23 29.17
C ILE A 259 9.48 -38.37 29.87
N PRO A 260 9.40 -39.03 31.05
CA PRO A 260 8.13 -39.27 31.74
C PRO A 260 7.60 -38.06 32.53
N TYR A 261 8.38 -36.99 32.69
CA TYR A 261 8.02 -35.82 33.50
C TYR A 261 8.13 -34.53 32.67
N THR A 262 7.06 -33.73 32.67
CA THR A 262 7.04 -32.39 32.09
C THR A 262 6.53 -31.42 33.16
N MET A 263 7.35 -30.45 33.53
CA MET A 263 7.07 -29.43 34.53
C MET A 263 6.80 -28.10 33.85
N GLU A 264 5.60 -27.55 34.04
CA GLU A 264 5.22 -26.26 33.47
C GLU A 264 5.44 -25.12 34.47
N PHE A 265 6.27 -24.15 34.07
CA PHE A 265 6.57 -22.94 34.83
C PHE A 265 5.66 -21.81 34.34
N ASN A 266 4.45 -21.79 34.89
CA ASN A 266 3.42 -20.78 34.59
C ASN A 266 3.81 -19.38 35.07
N ASP A 267 3.30 -18.34 34.38
CA ASP A 267 3.56 -16.94 34.76
C ASP A 267 3.09 -16.64 36.19
N LEU A 268 3.97 -15.99 36.97
CA LEU A 268 3.73 -15.68 38.38
C LEU A 268 2.57 -14.70 38.54
N THR A 269 1.76 -14.87 39.58
CA THR A 269 0.56 -14.06 39.86
C THR A 269 0.89 -12.61 40.23
N ASN A 270 -0.10 -11.72 40.24
CA ASN A 270 0.12 -10.32 40.62
C ASN A 270 0.63 -10.20 42.07
N TYR A 271 0.17 -11.08 42.96
CA TYR A 271 0.62 -11.16 44.33
C TYR A 271 2.10 -11.59 44.42
N GLU A 272 2.46 -12.67 43.73
CA GLU A 272 3.83 -13.21 43.71
C GLU A 272 4.82 -12.20 43.13
N LEU A 273 4.47 -11.55 42.01
CA LEU A 273 5.28 -10.48 41.43
C LEU A 273 5.47 -9.28 42.38
N LEU A 274 4.42 -8.86 43.11
CA LEU A 274 4.53 -7.81 44.13
C LEU A 274 5.45 -8.23 45.28
N LYS A 275 5.35 -9.49 45.73
CA LYS A 275 6.16 -10.04 46.81
C LYS A 275 7.64 -10.13 46.41
N ILE A 276 7.95 -10.55 45.18
CA ILE A 276 9.30 -10.55 44.61
C ILE A 276 9.85 -9.13 44.49
N LEU A 277 9.07 -8.16 43.99
CA LEU A 277 9.51 -6.76 43.93
C LEU A 277 9.81 -6.20 45.33
N SER A 278 8.92 -6.46 46.29
CA SER A 278 9.09 -6.03 47.68
C SER A 278 10.34 -6.63 48.31
N LYS A 279 10.59 -7.93 48.09
CA LYS A 279 11.79 -8.63 48.56
C LYS A 279 13.06 -8.09 47.90
N GLN A 280 13.08 -7.91 46.57
CA GLN A 280 14.24 -7.34 45.87
C GLN A 280 14.56 -5.91 46.32
N VAL A 281 13.56 -5.09 46.69
CA VAL A 281 13.78 -3.76 47.27
C VAL A 281 14.35 -3.87 48.69
N ALA A 282 13.81 -4.76 49.53
CA ALA A 282 14.32 -4.97 50.89
C ALA A 282 15.76 -5.49 50.89
N ASP A 283 16.03 -6.57 50.17
CA ASP A 283 17.33 -7.26 50.10
C ASP A 283 18.43 -6.34 49.53
N ARG A 284 18.11 -5.50 48.53
CA ARG A 284 19.07 -4.57 47.90
C ARG A 284 19.51 -3.42 48.82
N TYR A 285 18.75 -3.10 49.87
CA TYR A 285 18.96 -1.91 50.70
C TYR A 285 18.97 -2.18 52.22
N ASP A 286 19.09 -3.44 52.66
CA ASP A 286 18.94 -3.88 54.06
C ASP A 286 17.64 -3.37 54.71
N GLY A 287 16.53 -3.39 53.96
CA GLY A 287 15.22 -2.90 54.42
C GLY A 287 15.12 -1.38 54.64
N ARG A 288 16.15 -0.59 54.31
CA ARG A 288 16.16 0.87 54.53
C ARG A 288 15.37 1.69 53.51
N MET A 289 14.98 1.11 52.38
CA MET A 289 14.28 1.82 51.30
C MET A 289 12.78 1.92 51.61
N GLU A 290 12.30 3.15 51.79
CA GLU A 290 10.88 3.49 51.92
C GLU A 290 10.22 3.69 50.56
N VAL A 291 8.92 3.44 50.50
CA VAL A 291 8.10 3.62 49.28
C VAL A 291 6.86 4.44 49.61
N GLU A 292 6.58 5.46 48.81
CA GLU A 292 5.38 6.28 48.91
C GLU A 292 4.12 5.39 48.84
N GLY A 293 3.21 5.53 49.81
CA GLY A 293 2.03 4.66 49.92
C GLY A 293 2.30 3.23 50.44
N GLY A 294 3.55 2.89 50.76
CA GLY A 294 3.96 1.61 51.36
C GLY A 294 4.38 0.53 50.36
N MET A 295 5.11 -0.48 50.85
CA MET A 295 5.72 -1.53 49.99
C MET A 295 4.68 -2.45 49.31
N ALA A 296 3.52 -2.67 49.93
CA ALA A 296 2.34 -3.29 49.31
C ALA A 296 1.30 -2.26 48.80
N GLY A 297 1.71 -1.00 48.70
CA GLY A 297 0.86 0.16 48.45
C GLY A 297 0.32 0.29 47.03
N LEU A 298 -0.53 1.31 46.82
CA LEU A 298 -1.19 1.59 45.55
C LEU A 298 -0.21 1.62 44.38
N TYR A 299 0.86 2.42 44.46
CA TYR A 299 1.78 2.59 43.33
C TYR A 299 2.60 1.35 43.01
N MET A 300 2.95 0.54 44.01
CA MET A 300 3.58 -0.76 43.81
C MET A 300 2.61 -1.71 43.09
N ARG A 301 1.34 -1.77 43.50
CA ARG A 301 0.30 -2.53 42.78
C ARG A 301 0.07 -2.02 41.36
N CYS A 302 0.06 -0.71 41.12
CA CYS A 302 -0.05 -0.13 39.78
C CYS A 302 1.16 -0.50 38.90
N ALA A 303 2.38 -0.42 39.42
CA ALA A 303 3.60 -0.82 38.71
C ALA A 303 3.57 -2.32 38.34
N ILE A 304 3.13 -3.18 39.27
CA ILE A 304 2.95 -4.61 39.01
C ILE A 304 1.81 -4.87 38.02
N ARG A 305 0.66 -4.18 38.09
CA ARG A 305 -0.42 -4.31 37.10
C ARG A 305 0.05 -3.97 35.69
N ARG A 306 0.86 -2.90 35.53
CA ARG A 306 1.49 -2.55 34.24
C ARG A 306 2.47 -3.60 33.75
N LEU A 307 3.32 -4.13 34.65
CA LEU A 307 4.26 -5.20 34.29
C LEU A 307 3.55 -6.49 33.89
N ALA A 308 2.55 -6.89 34.67
CA ALA A 308 1.74 -8.10 34.47
C ALA A 308 0.84 -8.04 33.22
N ALA A 309 0.57 -6.84 32.68
CA ALA A 309 -0.04 -6.69 31.37
C ALA A 309 0.85 -7.21 30.22
N GLY A 310 2.12 -7.53 30.51
CA GLY A 310 3.04 -8.25 29.62
C GLY A 310 2.87 -9.77 29.60
N ARG A 311 2.09 -10.38 30.51
CA ARG A 311 1.88 -11.84 30.53
C ARG A 311 1.32 -12.35 29.21
N GLY A 312 1.72 -13.57 28.82
CA GLY A 312 1.32 -14.18 27.55
C GLY A 312 1.95 -13.56 26.30
N MET A 313 2.74 -12.48 26.40
CA MET A 313 3.61 -12.03 25.31
C MET A 313 4.95 -12.79 25.34
N LYS A 314 5.46 -13.17 24.17
CA LYS A 314 6.77 -13.85 24.06
C LYS A 314 7.88 -13.01 24.69
N GLY A 315 8.64 -13.61 25.60
CA GLY A 315 9.75 -12.96 26.31
C GLY A 315 9.37 -12.25 27.62
N PHE A 316 8.14 -12.38 28.11
CA PHE A 316 7.79 -11.92 29.46
C PHE A 316 8.52 -12.76 30.53
N GLY A 317 9.58 -12.21 31.13
CA GLY A 317 10.49 -12.99 31.99
C GLY A 317 10.24 -12.89 33.49
N ASN A 318 9.00 -12.93 33.99
CA ASN A 318 8.63 -12.98 35.42
C ASN A 318 9.60 -12.23 36.38
N ALA A 319 10.48 -12.93 37.14
CA ALA A 319 11.41 -12.30 38.08
C ALA A 319 12.49 -11.42 37.41
N ARG A 320 12.90 -11.75 36.18
CA ARG A 320 13.77 -10.91 35.33
C ARG A 320 13.05 -9.64 34.88
N ALA A 321 11.74 -9.72 34.60
CA ALA A 321 10.91 -8.56 34.30
C ALA A 321 10.79 -7.62 35.51
N ILE A 322 10.67 -8.16 36.73
CA ILE A 322 10.71 -7.41 37.99
C ILE A 322 12.07 -6.74 38.20
N HIS A 323 13.17 -7.45 37.97
CA HIS A 323 14.53 -6.89 38.07
C HIS A 323 14.72 -5.71 37.10
N ASN A 324 14.26 -5.86 35.85
CA ASN A 324 14.28 -4.79 34.86
C ASN A 324 13.44 -3.58 35.29
N LEU A 325 12.22 -3.81 35.79
CA LEU A 325 11.37 -2.75 36.34
C LEU A 325 12.09 -1.99 37.46
N LEU A 326 12.67 -2.70 38.43
CA LEU A 326 13.39 -2.12 39.54
C LEU A 326 14.55 -1.23 39.07
N ASN A 327 15.33 -1.68 38.09
CA ASN A 327 16.44 -0.88 37.54
C ASN A 327 15.94 0.40 36.81
N HIS A 328 14.78 0.37 36.15
CA HIS A 328 14.16 1.57 35.58
C HIS A 328 13.68 2.55 36.65
N VAL A 329 13.06 2.05 37.73
CA VAL A 329 12.64 2.84 38.89
C VAL A 329 13.84 3.54 39.54
N MET A 330 14.94 2.81 39.76
CA MET A 330 16.17 3.40 40.32
C MET A 330 16.83 4.42 39.38
N THR A 331 16.73 4.22 38.07
CA THR A 331 17.21 5.21 37.08
C THR A 331 16.41 6.52 37.14
N ARG A 332 15.09 6.44 37.37
CA ARG A 332 14.24 7.62 37.58
C ARG A 332 14.54 8.30 38.91
N GLN A 333 14.63 7.54 40.00
CA GLN A 333 15.01 8.04 41.32
C GLN A 333 16.36 8.79 41.25
N GLY A 334 17.38 8.20 40.61
CA GLY A 334 18.69 8.84 40.43
C GLY A 334 18.60 10.19 39.70
N ARG A 335 17.80 10.31 38.63
CA ARG A 335 17.57 11.58 37.92
C ARG A 335 16.87 12.61 38.81
N ARG A 336 15.85 12.18 39.57
CA ARG A 336 15.12 13.03 40.52
C ARG A 336 16.05 13.55 41.64
N LEU A 337 16.82 12.66 42.29
CA LEU A 337 17.78 13.03 43.34
C LEU A 337 18.87 13.99 42.83
N VAL A 338 19.36 13.82 41.59
CA VAL A 338 20.33 14.75 40.98
C VAL A 338 19.70 16.13 40.71
N LYS A 339 18.43 16.18 40.30
CA LYS A 339 17.70 17.44 40.11
C LYS A 339 17.47 18.15 41.44
N GLU A 340 16.92 17.45 42.44
CA GLU A 340 16.66 18.01 43.78
C GLU A 340 17.95 18.55 44.45
N ARG A 341 19.11 17.90 44.24
CA ARG A 341 20.42 18.42 44.71
C ARG A 341 20.92 19.68 43.98
N ARG A 342 20.52 19.90 42.73
CA ARG A 342 20.87 21.12 41.96
C ARG A 342 20.00 22.32 42.36
N GLU A 343 18.83 22.05 42.94
CA GLU A 343 17.86 23.04 43.41
C GLU A 343 18.04 23.31 44.92
N ASP A 344 19.28 23.15 45.44
CA ASP A 344 19.70 23.26 46.86
C ASP A 344 18.90 22.39 47.87
N GLY A 345 18.17 21.38 47.38
CA GLY A 345 17.43 20.43 48.20
C GLY A 345 18.32 19.42 48.93
N LYS A 346 17.81 18.90 50.05
CA LYS A 346 18.35 17.72 50.75
C LYS A 346 17.46 16.50 50.52
N PRO A 347 17.58 15.81 49.38
CA PRO A 347 16.64 14.76 49.01
C PRO A 347 16.86 13.47 49.80
N ASN A 348 15.77 12.82 50.23
CA ASN A 348 15.86 11.50 50.84
C ASN A 348 16.26 10.46 49.78
N SER A 349 17.47 9.94 49.87
CA SER A 349 18.01 8.95 48.93
C SER A 349 17.47 7.53 49.17
N TYR A 350 16.75 7.31 50.27
CA TYR A 350 16.08 6.05 50.62
C TYR A 350 14.55 6.14 50.48
N LEU A 351 14.03 7.02 49.62
CA LEU A 351 12.60 7.11 49.30
C LEU A 351 12.37 6.92 47.81
N LEU A 352 11.47 6.00 47.45
CA LEU A 352 10.85 5.90 46.12
C LEU A 352 9.50 6.61 46.10
N THR A 353 9.31 7.54 45.17
CA THR A 353 8.05 8.26 44.97
C THR A 353 7.17 7.60 43.92
N LYS A 354 5.92 8.06 43.83
CA LYS A 354 4.98 7.78 42.74
C LYS A 354 5.62 7.94 41.35
N GLU A 355 6.38 9.02 41.13
CA GLU A 355 7.01 9.30 39.83
C GLU A 355 8.19 8.37 39.53
N ASP A 356 8.92 7.91 40.55
CA ASP A 356 9.97 6.90 40.36
C ASP A 356 9.34 5.58 39.88
N LEU A 357 8.27 5.13 40.54
CA LEU A 357 7.54 3.90 40.24
C LEU A 357 6.79 3.94 38.89
N LEU A 358 5.92 4.95 38.71
CA LEU A 358 4.99 5.02 37.59
C LEU A 358 5.49 5.89 36.43
N GLY A 359 6.54 6.68 36.62
CA GLY A 359 6.96 7.71 35.68
C GLY A 359 6.22 9.04 35.89
N PRO A 360 6.60 10.09 35.13
CA PRO A 360 5.96 11.40 35.22
C PRO A 360 4.49 11.35 34.78
N ASP A 361 3.67 12.27 35.30
CA ASP A 361 2.28 12.42 34.88
C ASP A 361 2.18 12.78 33.38
N PRO A 362 1.47 11.98 32.55
CA PRO A 362 1.38 12.22 31.11
C PRO A 362 0.84 13.60 30.71
N SER A 363 0.03 14.24 31.56
CA SER A 363 -0.49 15.58 31.30
C SER A 363 0.59 16.66 31.32
N THR A 364 1.74 16.39 31.98
CA THR A 364 2.90 17.28 31.94
C THR A 364 3.61 17.23 30.58
N ALA A 365 3.66 16.05 29.94
CA ALA A 365 4.32 15.87 28.64
C ALA A 365 3.65 16.71 27.54
N GLN A 366 2.32 16.86 27.56
CA GLN A 366 1.61 17.73 26.61
C GLN A 366 2.02 19.20 26.74
N ARG A 367 2.27 19.68 27.97
CA ARG A 367 2.59 21.09 28.27
C ARG A 367 4.06 21.42 28.03
N THR A 368 4.95 20.42 28.10
CA THR A 368 6.41 20.59 27.94
C THR A 368 6.93 20.09 26.60
N SER A 369 6.12 19.40 25.80
CA SER A 369 6.50 18.92 24.46
C SER A 369 6.62 20.08 23.47
N GLN A 370 7.86 20.39 23.09
CA GLN A 370 8.17 21.29 21.98
C GLN A 370 7.48 20.83 20.68
N ALA A 371 7.50 19.52 20.39
CA ALA A 371 6.86 18.96 19.19
C ALA A 371 5.32 19.14 19.19
N TRP A 372 4.68 19.21 20.36
CA TRP A 372 3.25 19.54 20.45
C TRP A 372 2.98 21.02 20.13
N ALA A 373 3.83 21.92 20.61
CA ALA A 373 3.74 23.35 20.27
C ALA A 373 3.98 23.57 18.77
N GLU A 374 5.06 23.02 18.22
CA GLU A 374 5.36 23.06 16.78
C GLU A 374 4.20 22.52 15.93
N LEU A 375 3.56 21.42 16.34
CA LEU A 375 2.38 20.89 15.66
C LEU A 375 1.18 21.85 15.71
N GLN A 376 0.97 22.61 16.79
CA GLN A 376 -0.12 23.59 16.86
C GLN A 376 0.11 24.77 15.92
N ASP A 377 1.36 25.23 15.79
CA ASP A 377 1.75 26.36 14.93
C ASP A 377 1.62 26.06 13.43
N LEU A 378 1.59 24.77 13.03
CA LEU A 378 1.37 24.40 11.63
C LEU A 378 -0.02 24.82 11.12
N VAL A 379 -0.05 25.45 9.93
CA VAL A 379 -1.27 25.93 9.29
C VAL A 379 -2.15 24.76 8.83
N GLY A 380 -3.38 24.68 9.36
CA GLY A 380 -4.32 23.60 9.08
C GLY A 380 -3.96 22.30 9.82
N LEU A 381 -4.32 21.16 9.24
CA LEU A 381 -4.19 19.82 9.87
C LEU A 381 -5.06 19.59 11.11
N GLU A 382 -6.17 20.34 11.28
CA GLU A 382 -6.96 20.33 12.52
C GLU A 382 -7.46 18.94 12.94
N GLN A 383 -7.80 18.07 11.98
CA GLN A 383 -8.18 16.67 12.27
C GLN A 383 -7.00 15.85 12.84
N VAL A 384 -5.78 16.12 12.40
CA VAL A 384 -4.56 15.50 12.94
C VAL A 384 -4.32 16.03 14.36
N LYS A 385 -4.40 17.35 14.57
CA LYS A 385 -4.25 17.97 15.89
C LYS A 385 -5.27 17.43 16.90
N GLU A 386 -6.53 17.33 16.50
CA GLU A 386 -7.63 16.81 17.33
C GLU A 386 -7.44 15.33 17.68
N SER A 387 -7.04 14.49 16.72
CA SER A 387 -6.80 13.06 16.98
C SER A 387 -5.52 12.81 17.81
N VAL A 388 -4.43 13.55 17.59
CA VAL A 388 -3.23 13.49 18.45
C VAL A 388 -3.56 13.98 19.87
N LYS A 389 -4.37 15.04 20.01
CA LYS A 389 -4.89 15.47 21.31
C LYS A 389 -5.68 14.35 21.99
N CYS A 390 -6.59 13.70 21.27
CA CYS A 390 -7.40 12.60 21.79
C CYS A 390 -6.54 11.44 22.31
N LEU A 391 -5.46 11.08 21.61
CA LEU A 391 -4.50 10.07 22.09
C LEU A 391 -3.85 10.50 23.42
N ILE A 392 -3.35 11.74 23.51
CA ILE A 392 -2.72 12.29 24.73
C ILE A 392 -3.70 12.38 25.90
N ASP A 393 -4.92 12.86 25.64
CA ASP A 393 -6.01 12.94 26.60
C ASP A 393 -6.37 11.52 27.10
N THR A 394 -6.35 10.51 26.23
CA THR A 394 -6.65 9.11 26.60
C THR A 394 -5.54 8.46 27.44
N ILE A 395 -4.26 8.76 27.17
CA ILE A 395 -3.15 8.35 28.06
C ILE A 395 -3.33 9.00 29.45
N SER A 396 -3.72 10.27 29.50
CA SER A 396 -3.98 11.00 30.76
C SER A 396 -5.20 10.43 31.51
N ILE A 397 -6.25 10.02 30.80
CA ILE A 397 -7.41 9.30 31.36
C ILE A 397 -6.97 7.94 31.91
N ASN A 398 -6.21 7.15 31.16
CA ASN A 398 -5.75 5.84 31.60
C ASN A 398 -4.85 5.92 32.84
N TYR A 399 -3.94 6.89 32.91
CA TYR A 399 -3.13 7.17 34.11
C TYR A 399 -4.01 7.46 35.34
N ASN A 400 -5.04 8.29 35.19
CA ASN A 400 -5.99 8.55 36.27
C ASN A 400 -6.80 7.30 36.65
N ARG A 401 -7.21 6.48 35.68
CA ARG A 401 -7.93 5.22 35.93
C ARG A 401 -7.07 4.24 36.74
N GLU A 402 -5.80 4.07 36.39
CA GLU A 402 -4.87 3.21 37.12
C GLU A 402 -4.68 3.65 38.59
N LEU A 403 -4.65 4.96 38.85
CA LEU A 403 -4.57 5.51 40.21
C LEU A 403 -5.85 5.26 41.04
N HIS A 404 -6.98 4.99 40.38
CA HIS A 404 -8.23 4.54 41.02
C HIS A 404 -8.40 3.00 40.94
N GLU A 405 -7.32 2.27 40.62
CA GLU A 405 -7.30 0.82 40.39
C GLU A 405 -8.25 0.29 39.29
N LEU A 406 -8.77 1.18 38.45
CA LEU A 406 -9.64 0.84 37.32
C LEU A 406 -8.79 0.33 36.14
N ARG A 407 -9.31 -0.67 35.42
CA ARG A 407 -8.67 -1.19 34.19
C ARG A 407 -8.46 -0.04 33.17
N PRO A 408 -7.27 0.13 32.58
CA PRO A 408 -7.06 1.04 31.45
C PRO A 408 -8.05 0.76 30.31
N ILE A 409 -8.44 1.80 29.58
CA ILE A 409 -9.20 1.66 28.34
C ILE A 409 -8.23 1.14 27.26
N ALA A 410 -8.61 0.02 26.66
CA ALA A 410 -7.87 -0.65 25.60
C ALA A 410 -8.13 0.01 24.23
N PHE A 411 -7.09 0.50 23.56
CA PHE A 411 -7.13 0.97 22.18
C PHE A 411 -5.77 0.73 21.50
N SER A 412 -5.76 0.56 20.19
CA SER A 412 -4.51 0.36 19.43
C SER A 412 -3.80 1.70 19.21
N LEU A 413 -2.49 1.72 19.45
CA LEU A 413 -1.62 2.86 19.15
C LEU A 413 -1.06 2.84 17.72
N ASN A 414 -1.24 1.74 16.98
CA ASN A 414 -0.81 1.63 15.59
C ASN A 414 -1.67 2.51 14.67
N GLN A 415 -1.04 3.33 13.84
CA GLN A 415 -1.72 4.31 13.00
C GLN A 415 -1.40 4.16 11.52
N ILE A 416 -2.32 4.60 10.68
CA ILE A 416 -2.10 4.75 9.23
C ILE A 416 -2.27 6.23 8.91
N PHE A 417 -1.19 6.87 8.51
CA PHE A 417 -1.16 8.24 7.98
C PHE A 417 -1.28 8.16 6.45
N ILE A 418 -1.91 9.16 5.83
CA ILE A 418 -2.12 9.18 4.37
C ILE A 418 -1.69 10.54 3.83
N GLY A 419 -0.42 10.65 3.38
CA GLY A 419 0.24 11.89 2.95
C GLY A 419 1.72 11.68 2.56
N ASN A 420 2.49 12.76 2.40
CA ASN A 420 3.94 12.74 2.16
C ASN A 420 4.71 13.20 3.44
N PRO A 421 5.77 12.52 3.94
CA PRO A 421 6.39 12.81 5.24
C PRO A 421 7.94 12.93 5.29
N VAL A 422 8.48 13.21 6.50
CA VAL A 422 9.88 13.10 6.97
C VAL A 422 9.80 12.83 8.51
N VAL A 423 10.59 12.02 9.22
CA VAL A 423 11.74 11.11 8.94
C VAL A 423 11.25 9.64 8.81
N LEU A 424 12.03 8.78 8.13
CA LEU A 424 11.47 7.66 7.35
C LEU A 424 12.31 6.37 7.44
N LYS A 425 11.65 5.22 7.66
CA LYS A 425 12.07 3.98 7.02
C LYS A 425 11.29 3.80 5.72
N THR A 426 11.99 3.49 4.65
CA THR A 426 11.38 3.22 3.34
C THR A 426 11.14 1.72 3.17
N PRO A 427 10.33 1.28 2.20
CA PRO A 427 10.11 -0.14 1.94
C PRO A 427 11.42 -0.89 1.57
N ALA A 428 12.40 -0.18 1.02
CA ALA A 428 13.73 -0.71 0.73
C ALA A 428 14.55 -1.04 2.00
N ASP A 429 14.23 -0.44 3.17
CA ASP A 429 14.87 -0.79 4.44
C ASP A 429 14.41 -2.15 5.00
N PHE A 430 13.31 -2.72 4.48
CA PHE A 430 12.74 -3.99 4.95
C PHE A 430 12.98 -5.17 4.00
N ILE A 431 13.24 -4.90 2.72
CA ILE A 431 13.41 -5.92 1.68
C ILE A 431 14.89 -6.29 1.59
N GLY A 432 15.22 -7.56 1.87
CA GLY A 432 16.58 -8.11 1.74
C GLY A 432 16.79 -8.85 0.40
N ASP A 433 18.06 -9.07 0.04
CA ASP A 433 18.45 -9.59 -1.28
C ASP A 433 18.16 -11.10 -1.51
N SER A 434 17.69 -11.83 -0.49
CA SER A 434 17.40 -13.27 -0.57
C SER A 434 16.25 -13.65 0.37
N LEU A 435 15.52 -14.74 0.07
CA LEU A 435 14.47 -15.26 0.96
C LEU A 435 14.98 -15.42 2.40
N GLY A 436 14.15 -15.11 3.39
CA GLY A 436 14.52 -15.12 4.81
C GLY A 436 15.27 -13.89 5.30
N LYS A 437 15.98 -13.13 4.44
CA LYS A 437 16.68 -11.90 4.87
C LYS A 437 15.70 -10.77 5.19
N SER A 438 14.66 -10.59 4.38
CA SER A 438 13.64 -9.56 4.60
C SER A 438 12.95 -9.71 5.95
N GLU A 439 12.68 -10.95 6.34
CA GLU A 439 12.05 -11.35 7.60
C GLU A 439 12.98 -11.07 8.79
N VAL A 440 14.25 -11.48 8.71
CA VAL A 440 15.27 -11.20 9.74
C VAL A 440 15.51 -9.69 9.87
N GLN A 441 15.58 -8.95 8.77
CA GLN A 441 15.78 -7.50 8.76
C GLN A 441 14.57 -6.76 9.32
N THR A 442 13.36 -7.15 8.95
CA THR A 442 12.11 -6.63 9.51
C THR A 442 12.01 -6.91 11.01
N LYS A 443 12.32 -8.14 11.45
CA LYS A 443 12.32 -8.50 12.88
C LYS A 443 13.32 -7.65 13.67
N ARG A 444 14.55 -7.47 13.18
CA ARG A 444 15.55 -6.56 13.80
C ARG A 444 15.08 -5.11 13.89
N ILE A 445 14.40 -4.60 12.88
CA ILE A 445 13.84 -3.23 12.90
C ILE A 445 12.73 -3.12 13.95
N LEU A 446 11.85 -4.12 14.05
CA LEU A 446 10.75 -4.19 15.03
C LEU A 446 11.23 -4.38 16.48
N GLU A 447 12.33 -5.12 16.68
CA GLU A 447 13.01 -5.23 17.97
C GLU A 447 13.68 -3.90 18.35
N ALA A 448 14.39 -3.27 17.41
CA ALA A 448 15.02 -1.97 17.63
C ALA A 448 14.02 -0.81 17.83
N SER A 449 12.74 -1.00 17.48
CA SER A 449 11.66 -0.02 17.68
C SER A 449 10.91 -0.18 19.02
N LEU A 450 11.28 -1.13 19.89
CA LEU A 450 10.75 -1.20 21.25
C LEU A 450 11.03 0.12 22.01
N GLY A 451 10.00 0.66 22.66
CA GLY A 451 10.03 1.97 23.33
C GLY A 451 10.10 3.18 22.39
N LYS A 452 9.84 3.01 21.08
CA LYS A 452 9.98 4.05 20.04
C LYS A 452 8.80 4.06 19.07
N VAL A 453 8.76 5.10 18.23
CA VAL A 453 7.84 5.20 17.09
C VAL A 453 8.58 4.78 15.81
N LEU A 454 8.02 3.83 15.06
CA LEU A 454 8.50 3.40 13.75
C LEU A 454 7.61 4.00 12.66
N VAL A 455 8.15 4.89 11.83
CA VAL A 455 7.46 5.44 10.65
C VAL A 455 7.93 4.70 9.40
N VAL A 456 7.02 4.03 8.71
CA VAL A 456 7.25 3.44 7.39
C VAL A 456 6.61 4.33 6.33
N ASP A 457 7.43 5.05 5.59
CA ASP A 457 6.98 5.85 4.46
C ASP A 457 6.74 5.00 3.22
N GLU A 458 5.91 5.52 2.32
CA GLU A 458 5.46 4.85 1.09
C GLU A 458 5.11 3.37 1.33
N ALA A 459 4.50 3.07 2.49
CA ALA A 459 4.30 1.70 2.97
C ALA A 459 3.59 0.83 1.92
N TYR A 460 2.74 1.43 1.10
CA TYR A 460 2.10 0.81 -0.07
C TYR A 460 3.06 0.13 -1.06
N MET A 461 4.36 0.44 -1.11
CA MET A 461 5.30 -0.31 -1.95
C MET A 461 5.65 -1.69 -1.36
N LEU A 462 5.31 -1.96 -0.10
CA LEU A 462 5.30 -3.31 0.49
C LEU A 462 4.11 -4.16 0.00
N ASP A 463 3.23 -3.63 -0.87
CA ASP A 463 2.19 -4.42 -1.54
C ASP A 463 2.82 -5.66 -2.23
N PRO A 464 2.46 -6.88 -1.80
CA PRO A 464 2.96 -8.12 -2.37
C PRO A 464 2.41 -8.36 -3.78
N GLY A 465 1.37 -7.64 -4.21
CA GLY A 465 0.72 -7.80 -5.49
C GLY A 465 -0.53 -8.68 -5.43
N ASN A 466 -1.29 -8.67 -6.53
CA ASN A 466 -2.56 -9.37 -6.64
C ASN A 466 -2.35 -10.89 -6.61
N ILE A 467 -3.19 -11.60 -5.86
CA ILE A 467 -3.16 -13.07 -5.66
C ILE A 467 -3.11 -13.84 -7.00
N ASN A 468 -3.80 -13.33 -8.03
CA ASN A 468 -3.85 -13.96 -9.36
C ASN A 468 -2.66 -13.63 -10.28
N GLY A 469 -1.76 -12.72 -9.87
CA GLY A 469 -0.63 -12.24 -10.68
C GLY A 469 0.74 -12.78 -10.27
N GLY A 470 0.80 -13.61 -9.23
CA GLY A 470 2.05 -13.99 -8.54
C GLY A 470 2.44 -12.93 -7.50
N GLN A 471 2.51 -13.33 -6.23
CA GLN A 471 2.93 -12.45 -5.15
C GLN A 471 4.45 -12.37 -5.06
N ASN A 472 4.96 -11.21 -4.67
CA ASN A 472 6.38 -11.01 -4.38
C ASN A 472 6.70 -11.59 -3.01
N GLU A 473 7.34 -12.76 -2.99
CA GLU A 473 7.67 -13.52 -1.77
C GLU A 473 8.45 -12.69 -0.74
N PHE A 474 9.41 -11.87 -1.17
CA PHE A 474 10.18 -10.99 -0.27
C PHE A 474 9.29 -9.99 0.46
N LYS A 475 8.28 -9.43 -0.21
CA LYS A 475 7.33 -8.48 0.38
C LYS A 475 6.29 -9.16 1.26
N SER A 476 5.82 -10.36 0.87
CA SER A 476 4.94 -11.15 1.74
C SER A 476 5.66 -11.46 3.06
N GLY A 477 6.92 -11.91 3.00
CA GLY A 477 7.74 -12.17 4.19
C GLY A 477 7.83 -10.97 5.13
N VAL A 478 7.99 -9.74 4.61
CA VAL A 478 7.92 -8.51 5.43
C VAL A 478 6.55 -8.37 6.10
N ILE A 479 5.46 -8.43 5.34
CA ILE A 479 4.09 -8.27 5.85
C ILE A 479 3.72 -9.33 6.87
N ASP A 480 4.05 -10.60 6.62
CA ASP A 480 3.81 -11.71 7.54
C ASP A 480 4.70 -11.61 8.81
N THR A 481 5.91 -11.06 8.69
CA THR A 481 6.73 -10.68 9.86
C THR A 481 6.07 -9.57 10.68
N PHE A 482 5.52 -8.52 10.06
CA PHE A 482 4.72 -7.51 10.78
C PHE A 482 3.50 -8.15 11.47
N VAL A 483 2.76 -9.04 10.80
CA VAL A 483 1.55 -9.69 11.37
C VAL A 483 1.87 -10.64 12.53
N SER A 484 3.03 -11.31 12.50
CA SER A 484 3.48 -12.24 13.55
C SER A 484 4.09 -11.54 14.77
N VAL A 485 4.82 -10.44 14.56
CA VAL A 485 5.53 -9.72 15.64
C VAL A 485 4.67 -8.62 16.28
N VAL A 486 3.81 -7.96 15.50
CA VAL A 486 2.92 -6.90 15.98
C VAL A 486 1.59 -7.51 16.39
N GLN A 487 1.27 -7.44 17.68
CA GLN A 487 0.03 -8.01 18.21
C GLN A 487 -1.11 -6.98 18.27
N GLY A 488 -0.76 -5.69 18.26
CA GLY A 488 -1.74 -4.59 18.28
C GLY A 488 -2.45 -4.49 19.63
N LEU A 489 -1.82 -5.01 20.69
CA LEU A 489 -2.36 -5.00 22.04
C LEU A 489 -2.13 -3.62 22.71
N PRO A 490 -3.02 -3.18 23.62
CA PRO A 490 -2.91 -1.86 24.26
C PRO A 490 -1.67 -1.65 25.13
N CYS A 491 -0.96 -2.74 25.44
CA CYS A 491 0.23 -2.76 26.29
C CYS A 491 1.50 -3.13 25.50
N GLU A 492 1.43 -3.14 24.17
CA GLU A 492 2.60 -3.33 23.31
C GLU A 492 3.44 -2.05 23.30
N ASP A 493 4.71 -2.13 23.73
CA ASP A 493 5.65 -0.99 23.78
C ASP A 493 6.24 -0.65 22.39
N ARG A 494 5.36 -0.54 21.39
CA ARG A 494 5.68 -0.19 20.00
C ARG A 494 4.55 0.65 19.43
N CYS A 495 4.89 1.74 18.74
CA CYS A 495 3.95 2.50 17.91
C CYS A 495 4.43 2.47 16.47
N ILE A 496 3.66 1.87 15.57
CA ILE A 496 4.00 1.79 14.15
C ILE A 496 3.04 2.68 13.35
N ILE A 497 3.61 3.53 12.51
CA ILE A 497 2.91 4.46 11.63
C ILE A 497 3.25 4.11 10.18
N PHE A 498 2.25 3.69 9.41
CA PHE A 498 2.39 3.52 7.97
C PHE A 498 1.95 4.79 7.24
N VAL A 499 2.71 5.26 6.25
CA VAL A 499 2.35 6.43 5.43
C VAL A 499 2.24 6.08 3.95
N GLY A 500 1.27 6.65 3.23
CA GLY A 500 1.11 6.43 1.80
C GLY A 500 -0.11 7.09 1.16
N TYR A 501 -0.32 6.87 -0.15
CA TYR A 501 -1.51 7.35 -0.87
C TYR A 501 -2.73 6.44 -0.64
N GLU A 502 -3.93 7.00 -0.44
CA GLU A 502 -5.11 6.24 0.01
C GLU A 502 -5.42 5.02 -0.89
N ASP A 503 -5.52 5.22 -2.20
CA ASP A 503 -5.85 4.13 -3.14
C ASP A 503 -4.80 3.02 -3.15
N ARG A 504 -3.52 3.38 -3.00
CA ARG A 504 -2.39 2.43 -2.97
C ARG A 504 -2.32 1.71 -1.62
N MET A 505 -2.57 2.39 -0.52
CA MET A 505 -2.68 1.77 0.81
C MET A 505 -3.86 0.80 0.86
N ARG A 506 -5.02 1.17 0.30
CA ARG A 506 -6.17 0.26 0.15
C ARG A 506 -5.86 -0.92 -0.76
N ALA A 507 -5.03 -0.76 -1.79
CA ALA A 507 -4.55 -1.90 -2.60
C ALA A 507 -3.66 -2.84 -1.76
N MET A 508 -2.63 -2.32 -1.09
CA MET A 508 -1.76 -3.09 -0.20
C MET A 508 -2.55 -3.89 0.83
N PHE A 509 -3.46 -3.25 1.58
CA PHE A 509 -4.25 -3.92 2.62
C PHE A 509 -5.27 -4.94 2.10
N ARG A 510 -5.65 -4.90 0.81
CA ARG A 510 -6.47 -5.94 0.17
C ARG A 510 -5.64 -7.12 -0.34
N ASN A 511 -4.41 -6.85 -0.78
CA ASN A 511 -3.48 -7.85 -1.32
C ASN A 511 -2.68 -8.56 -0.22
N ALA A 512 -2.49 -7.89 0.91
CA ALA A 512 -1.84 -8.40 2.11
C ALA A 512 -2.71 -9.40 2.89
N ASN A 513 -2.04 -10.13 3.79
CA ASN A 513 -2.68 -11.00 4.78
C ASN A 513 -3.71 -10.23 5.63
N SER A 514 -4.90 -10.81 5.83
CA SER A 514 -5.98 -10.24 6.66
C SER A 514 -5.56 -9.87 8.09
N GLY A 515 -4.49 -10.48 8.61
CA GLY A 515 -3.90 -10.11 9.90
C GLY A 515 -3.46 -8.64 9.94
N LEU A 516 -2.95 -8.07 8.84
CA LEU A 516 -2.47 -6.68 8.81
C LEU A 516 -3.61 -5.71 9.11
N SER A 517 -4.78 -5.91 8.49
CA SER A 517 -6.01 -5.14 8.71
C SER A 517 -6.58 -5.28 10.12
N ARG A 518 -6.23 -6.35 10.86
CA ARG A 518 -6.61 -6.52 12.28
C ARG A 518 -5.68 -5.78 13.24
N ARG A 519 -4.40 -5.61 12.87
CA ARG A 519 -3.38 -4.90 13.68
C ARG A 519 -3.36 -3.38 13.44
N PHE A 520 -3.71 -2.98 12.22
CA PHE A 520 -3.71 -1.59 11.74
C PHE A 520 -5.11 -1.23 11.21
N PRO A 521 -5.90 -0.38 11.92
CA PRO A 521 -7.29 -0.13 11.59
C PRO A 521 -7.45 0.80 10.37
N ILE A 522 -7.49 0.22 9.16
CA ILE A 522 -7.67 0.96 7.89
C ILE A 522 -9.01 1.71 7.75
N GLU A 523 -10.00 1.42 8.62
CA GLU A 523 -11.25 2.18 8.70
C GLU A 523 -11.12 3.52 9.43
N GLN A 524 -10.05 3.71 10.22
CA GLN A 524 -9.76 4.97 10.95
C GLN A 524 -8.37 5.55 10.62
N PRO A 525 -8.04 5.83 9.34
CA PRO A 525 -6.74 6.38 8.99
C PRO A 525 -6.69 7.90 9.18
N PHE A 526 -5.53 8.41 9.57
CA PHE A 526 -5.19 9.84 9.53
C PHE A 526 -5.09 10.31 8.07
N ARG A 527 -6.14 10.97 7.57
CA ARG A 527 -6.16 11.51 6.20
C ARG A 527 -5.67 12.95 6.15
N PHE A 528 -4.57 13.18 5.44
CA PHE A 528 -4.15 14.55 5.11
C PHE A 528 -4.99 15.05 3.94
N LYS A 529 -5.88 16.01 4.21
CA LYS A 529 -6.68 16.68 3.18
C LYS A 529 -5.79 17.63 2.37
N SER A 530 -6.03 17.73 1.07
CA SER A 530 -5.43 18.76 0.22
C SER A 530 -5.67 20.15 0.81
N PHE A 531 -4.65 21.01 0.78
CA PHE A 531 -4.75 22.38 1.29
C PHE A 531 -5.71 23.22 0.44
N THR A 532 -6.49 24.10 1.09
CA THR A 532 -7.28 25.12 0.38
C THR A 532 -6.38 26.22 -0.18
N SER A 533 -6.84 27.02 -1.15
CA SER A 533 -6.07 28.17 -1.65
C SER A 533 -5.76 29.21 -0.57
N GLU A 534 -6.67 29.38 0.41
CA GLU A 534 -6.45 30.22 1.59
C GLU A 534 -5.32 29.66 2.48
N GLN A 535 -5.28 28.34 2.71
CA GLN A 535 -4.21 27.69 3.47
C GLN A 535 -2.87 27.73 2.73
N LEU A 536 -2.85 27.49 1.42
CA LEU A 536 -1.65 27.62 0.58
C LEU A 536 -1.10 29.06 0.61
N LEU A 537 -1.99 30.06 0.62
CA LEU A 537 -1.61 31.47 0.71
C LEU A 537 -1.08 31.84 2.10
N ALA A 538 -1.65 31.31 3.19
CA ALA A 538 -1.11 31.45 4.54
C ALA A 538 0.28 30.79 4.68
N ILE A 539 0.47 29.59 4.12
CA ILE A 539 1.78 28.92 4.08
C ILE A 539 2.79 29.75 3.27
N LEU A 540 2.38 30.33 2.14
CA LEU A 540 3.22 31.23 1.34
C LEU A 540 3.62 32.49 2.13
N GLN A 541 2.68 33.10 2.85
CA GLN A 541 2.94 34.26 3.70
C GLN A 541 3.91 33.94 4.83
N SER A 542 3.73 32.80 5.52
CA SER A 542 4.70 32.32 6.53
C SER A 542 6.09 32.20 5.91
N LYS A 543 6.24 31.42 4.84
CA LYS A 543 7.55 31.19 4.19
C LYS A 543 8.22 32.46 3.67
N MET A 544 7.44 33.46 3.22
CA MET A 544 7.99 34.77 2.86
C MET A 544 8.45 35.56 4.10
N ASN A 545 7.68 35.56 5.19
CA ASN A 545 8.06 36.23 6.43
C ASN A 545 9.29 35.60 7.10
N ASP A 546 9.36 34.26 7.13
CA ASP A 546 10.47 33.47 7.67
C ASP A 546 11.79 33.74 6.92
N GLN A 547 11.69 34.07 5.61
CA GLN A 547 12.83 34.44 4.75
C GLN A 547 13.02 35.97 4.65
N HIS A 548 12.30 36.76 5.46
CA HIS A 548 12.31 38.23 5.46
C HIS A 548 12.06 38.88 4.07
N LEU A 549 11.21 38.24 3.26
CA LEU A 549 10.83 38.68 1.92
C LEU A 549 9.60 39.57 1.97
N PHE A 550 9.76 40.86 1.66
CA PHE A 550 8.63 41.80 1.60
C PHE A 550 7.83 41.64 0.30
N TYR A 551 6.50 41.72 0.37
CA TYR A 551 5.59 41.55 -0.77
C TYR A 551 4.52 42.65 -0.85
N THR A 552 3.85 42.76 -2.01
CA THR A 552 2.65 43.60 -2.19
C THR A 552 1.37 42.76 -2.19
N ASN A 553 0.21 43.42 -2.01
CA ASN A 553 -1.10 42.76 -2.13
C ASN A 553 -1.32 42.19 -3.55
N GLU A 554 -0.76 42.82 -4.58
CA GLU A 554 -0.80 42.32 -5.96
C GLU A 554 -0.03 41.00 -6.12
N ALA A 555 1.10 40.85 -5.41
CA ALA A 555 1.88 39.61 -5.40
C ALA A 555 1.09 38.46 -4.78
N LEU A 556 0.40 38.71 -3.65
CA LEU A 556 -0.50 37.73 -3.03
C LEU A 556 -1.69 37.37 -3.94
N THR A 557 -2.28 38.35 -4.64
CA THR A 557 -3.36 38.07 -5.60
C THR A 557 -2.88 37.20 -6.76
N ALA A 558 -1.72 37.51 -7.36
CA ALA A 558 -1.13 36.71 -8.44
C ALA A 558 -0.78 35.28 -7.98
N ALA A 559 -0.21 35.13 -6.77
CA ALA A 559 0.05 33.82 -6.19
C ALA A 559 -1.23 33.01 -5.93
N ASN A 560 -2.29 33.66 -5.44
CA ASN A 560 -3.60 33.02 -5.26
C ASN A 560 -4.18 32.53 -6.59
N GLU A 561 -4.05 33.29 -7.68
CA GLU A 561 -4.49 32.85 -9.00
C GLU A 561 -3.74 31.60 -9.47
N ILE A 562 -2.44 31.51 -9.22
CA ILE A 562 -1.63 30.32 -9.52
C ILE A 562 -2.10 29.13 -8.68
N PHE A 563 -2.29 29.30 -7.36
CA PHE A 563 -2.79 28.22 -6.50
C PHE A 563 -4.19 27.74 -6.89
N ASN A 564 -5.10 28.65 -7.28
CA ASN A 564 -6.42 28.25 -7.76
C ASN A 564 -6.34 27.50 -9.11
N LYS A 565 -5.44 27.89 -10.04
CA LYS A 565 -5.20 27.14 -11.29
C LYS A 565 -4.65 25.74 -11.01
N GLU A 566 -3.71 25.60 -10.07
CA GLU A 566 -3.12 24.32 -9.71
C GLU A 566 -4.12 23.40 -8.97
N LEU A 567 -4.97 23.96 -8.10
CA LEU A 567 -6.07 23.21 -7.46
C LEU A 567 -7.08 22.65 -8.49
N MET A 568 -7.28 23.32 -9.63
CA MET A 568 -8.12 22.83 -10.72
C MET A 568 -7.49 21.67 -11.51
N ARG A 569 -6.18 21.40 -11.38
CA ARG A 569 -5.49 20.30 -12.09
C ARG A 569 -5.81 18.91 -11.52
N GLY A 570 -6.52 18.81 -10.40
CA GLY A 570 -6.99 17.55 -9.83
C GLY A 570 -5.92 16.65 -9.20
N ASN A 571 -4.64 16.86 -9.52
CA ASN A 571 -3.51 16.20 -8.87
C ASN A 571 -3.29 16.79 -7.47
N HIS A 572 -3.14 15.92 -6.46
CA HIS A 572 -3.00 16.23 -5.04
C HIS A 572 -2.04 17.42 -4.77
N THR A 573 -2.59 18.60 -4.54
CA THR A 573 -1.83 19.83 -4.25
C THR A 573 -1.37 19.85 -2.80
N ASN A 574 -0.16 19.31 -2.59
CA ASN A 574 0.56 19.37 -1.31
C ASN A 574 1.20 20.75 -1.10
N ALA A 575 1.57 21.07 0.14
CA ALA A 575 2.24 22.33 0.51
C ALA A 575 3.52 22.63 -0.30
N GLY A 576 4.20 21.60 -0.84
CA GLY A 576 5.37 21.76 -1.73
C GLY A 576 5.10 22.54 -3.03
N ILE A 577 3.83 22.78 -3.38
CA ILE A 577 3.50 23.68 -4.49
C ILE A 577 3.82 25.14 -4.16
N VAL A 578 3.74 25.52 -2.88
CA VAL A 578 4.12 26.85 -2.40
C VAL A 578 5.60 27.10 -2.66
N ASP A 579 6.46 26.11 -2.41
CA ASP A 579 7.89 26.20 -2.66
C ASP A 579 8.19 26.39 -4.14
N ARG A 580 7.56 25.61 -5.02
CA ARG A 580 7.72 25.75 -6.48
C ARG A 580 7.31 27.13 -6.98
N VAL A 581 6.18 27.66 -6.51
CA VAL A 581 5.67 28.98 -6.88
C VAL A 581 6.58 30.08 -6.34
N LEU A 582 7.03 29.98 -5.09
CA LEU A 582 7.93 30.95 -4.48
C LEU A 582 9.32 30.97 -5.14
N GLU A 583 9.88 29.81 -5.50
CA GLU A 583 11.20 29.72 -6.13
C GLU A 583 11.18 30.24 -7.59
N THR A 584 10.08 29.99 -8.30
CA THR A 584 9.80 30.63 -9.60
C THR A 584 9.70 32.14 -9.45
N ALA A 585 8.97 32.63 -8.44
CA ALA A 585 8.84 34.06 -8.17
C ALA A 585 10.18 34.72 -7.81
N LYS A 586 11.01 34.09 -6.95
CA LYS A 586 12.36 34.56 -6.62
C LYS A 586 13.24 34.71 -7.87
N SER A 587 13.18 33.74 -8.78
CA SER A 587 13.94 33.77 -10.03
C SER A 587 13.55 34.97 -10.92
N ASN A 588 12.26 35.28 -11.00
CA ASN A 588 11.76 36.44 -11.73
C ASN A 588 12.08 37.77 -11.02
N TYR A 589 11.94 37.80 -9.69
CA TYR A 589 12.31 38.91 -8.81
C TYR A 589 13.78 39.31 -8.96
N LEU A 590 14.70 38.34 -8.94
CA LEU A 590 16.13 38.56 -9.20
C LEU A 590 16.35 39.13 -10.61
N ARG A 591 15.71 38.56 -11.63
CA ARG A 591 15.76 39.07 -13.02
C ARG A 591 15.22 40.49 -13.16
N ARG A 592 14.26 40.90 -12.32
CA ARG A 592 13.72 42.27 -12.24
C ARG A 592 14.70 43.22 -11.55
N ILE A 593 15.28 42.82 -10.41
CA ILE A 593 16.20 43.65 -9.64
C ILE A 593 17.53 43.89 -10.36
N LEU A 594 18.09 42.88 -11.03
CA LEU A 594 19.33 43.03 -11.80
C LEU A 594 19.24 44.05 -12.96
N LYS A 595 18.02 44.51 -13.29
CA LYS A 595 17.76 45.57 -14.29
C LYS A 595 17.54 46.96 -13.67
N LEU A 596 17.44 47.06 -12.34
CA LEU A 596 17.24 48.33 -11.63
C LEU A 596 18.59 48.89 -11.17
N PRO A 597 18.76 50.22 -11.14
CA PRO A 597 19.94 50.82 -10.50
C PRO A 597 19.96 50.48 -9.01
N ILE A 598 21.15 50.18 -8.48
CA ILE A 598 21.34 49.89 -7.05
C ILE A 598 20.93 51.11 -6.24
N ASN A 599 19.88 50.97 -5.43
CA ASN A 599 19.40 52.02 -4.53
C ASN A 599 19.88 51.71 -3.08
N PRO A 600 20.80 52.50 -2.50
CA PRO A 600 21.28 52.29 -1.14
C PRO A 600 20.17 52.35 -0.07
N ASP A 601 19.11 53.13 -0.32
CA ASP A 601 18.04 53.38 0.65
C ASP A 601 16.94 52.29 0.63
N ASN A 602 17.00 51.33 -0.30
CA ASN A 602 16.07 50.21 -0.38
C ASN A 602 16.77 48.91 -0.80
N PRO A 603 17.51 48.26 0.11
CA PRO A 603 18.31 47.08 -0.20
C PRO A 603 17.49 45.82 -0.51
N ASN A 604 16.19 45.81 -0.23
CA ASN A 604 15.33 44.64 -0.46
C ASN A 604 13.95 45.07 -1.03
N PRO A 605 13.86 45.32 -2.36
CA PRO A 605 12.61 45.69 -3.03
C PRO A 605 11.50 44.66 -2.77
N ARG A 606 10.23 45.08 -2.80
CA ARG A 606 9.10 44.17 -2.56
C ARG A 606 8.80 43.31 -3.79
N PHE A 607 8.39 42.07 -3.57
CA PHE A 607 7.78 41.21 -4.58
C PHE A 607 6.52 41.86 -5.16
N GLN A 608 6.35 41.75 -6.48
CA GLN A 608 5.24 42.28 -7.26
C GLN A 608 4.47 41.15 -7.96
N GLY A 609 3.24 41.41 -8.44
CA GLY A 609 2.44 40.41 -9.16
C GLY A 609 3.13 39.85 -10.41
N THR A 610 3.97 40.66 -11.06
CA THR A 610 4.80 40.28 -12.22
C THR A 610 5.93 39.31 -11.90
N ASP A 611 6.35 39.17 -10.64
CA ASP A 611 7.35 38.16 -10.26
C ASP A 611 6.70 36.77 -10.22
N PHE A 612 5.47 36.68 -9.71
CA PHE A 612 4.71 35.44 -9.64
C PHE A 612 4.15 35.04 -11.02
N ASN A 613 3.65 35.99 -11.80
CA ASN A 613 3.08 35.75 -13.13
C ASN A 613 3.64 36.75 -14.16
N PRO A 614 4.84 36.50 -14.71
CA PRO A 614 5.45 37.38 -15.71
C PRO A 614 4.68 37.41 -17.04
N ASP A 615 4.07 36.28 -17.41
CA ASP A 615 3.40 36.05 -18.69
C ASP A 615 1.87 36.17 -18.58
N SER A 616 1.37 37.08 -17.74
CA SER A 616 -0.05 37.46 -17.75
C SER A 616 -0.42 37.94 -19.16
N PRO A 617 -1.26 37.19 -19.91
CA PRO A 617 -1.23 37.25 -21.37
C PRO A 617 -1.75 38.58 -21.89
N LYS A 618 -0.83 39.39 -22.42
CA LYS A 618 -1.12 40.59 -23.22
C LYS A 618 -1.12 40.29 -24.71
N ILE A 619 -1.58 39.11 -25.14
CA ILE A 619 -1.82 38.87 -26.58
C ILE A 619 -2.92 39.82 -27.02
N THR A 620 -2.55 40.81 -27.82
CA THR A 620 -3.43 41.88 -28.27
C THR A 620 -4.51 41.34 -29.18
N GLN A 621 -5.59 42.11 -29.35
CA GLN A 621 -6.67 41.72 -30.27
C GLN A 621 -6.17 41.51 -31.71
N ALA A 622 -5.13 42.25 -32.11
CA ALA A 622 -4.51 42.17 -33.42
C ALA A 622 -3.78 40.83 -33.66
N GLU A 623 -2.99 40.35 -32.70
CA GLU A 623 -2.26 39.08 -32.81
C GLU A 623 -3.20 37.89 -32.93
N TYR A 624 -4.25 37.84 -32.08
CA TYR A 624 -5.32 36.86 -32.24
C TYR A 624 -5.97 36.94 -33.62
N GLN A 625 -6.26 38.14 -34.12
CA GLN A 625 -6.93 38.28 -35.42
C GLN A 625 -6.02 37.87 -36.58
N GLN A 626 -4.71 38.08 -36.49
CA GLN A 626 -3.72 37.59 -37.46
C GLN A 626 -3.58 36.05 -37.49
N VAL A 627 -3.59 35.39 -36.33
CA VAL A 627 -3.52 33.91 -36.24
C VAL A 627 -4.79 33.24 -36.83
N MET A 628 -5.93 33.91 -36.72
CA MET A 628 -7.25 33.37 -37.12
C MET A 628 -7.64 33.70 -38.57
N GLN A 629 -7.10 34.78 -39.15
CA GLN A 629 -7.43 35.26 -40.50
C GLN A 629 -7.22 34.17 -41.57
N GLY A 630 -8.23 33.94 -42.40
CA GLY A 630 -8.20 32.95 -43.48
C GLY A 630 -8.23 31.48 -43.05
N ARG A 631 -8.47 31.18 -41.75
CA ARG A 631 -8.65 29.80 -41.26
C ARG A 631 -10.09 29.47 -40.85
N ILE A 632 -10.83 30.45 -40.33
CA ILE A 632 -12.19 30.33 -39.79
C ILE A 632 -13.03 31.55 -40.24
N ASP A 633 -14.35 31.41 -40.27
CA ASP A 633 -15.30 32.50 -40.54
C ASP A 633 -15.23 33.62 -39.48
N ASP A 634 -15.19 34.89 -39.91
CA ASP A 634 -15.10 36.07 -39.04
C ASP A 634 -16.24 36.15 -38.01
N THR A 635 -17.41 35.58 -38.29
CA THR A 635 -18.54 35.53 -37.33
C THR A 635 -18.18 34.72 -36.08
N ILE A 636 -17.46 33.60 -36.23
CA ILE A 636 -17.01 32.75 -35.12
C ILE A 636 -15.88 33.44 -34.35
N ILE A 637 -14.97 34.12 -35.05
CA ILE A 637 -13.90 34.90 -34.42
C ILE A 637 -14.49 36.02 -33.54
N ASN A 638 -15.51 36.71 -34.02
CA ASN A 638 -16.23 37.73 -33.25
C ASN A 638 -16.96 37.16 -32.01
N GLN A 639 -17.53 35.95 -32.10
CA GLN A 639 -18.14 35.26 -30.96
C GLN A 639 -17.10 34.92 -29.87
N LEU A 640 -15.95 34.36 -30.25
CA LEU A 640 -14.85 34.07 -29.32
C LEU A 640 -14.27 35.36 -28.68
N MET A 641 -14.11 36.43 -29.46
CA MET A 641 -13.71 37.74 -28.95
C MET A 641 -14.72 38.34 -27.97
N SER A 642 -16.02 38.05 -28.12
CA SER A 642 -17.05 38.43 -27.16
C SER A 642 -16.79 37.80 -25.78
N TYR A 643 -16.36 36.54 -25.73
CA TYR A 643 -16.07 35.83 -24.47
C TYR A 643 -14.90 36.47 -23.72
N ARG A 644 -13.81 36.80 -24.43
CA ARG A 644 -12.66 37.54 -23.87
C ARG A 644 -13.07 38.92 -23.33
N ASN A 645 -13.93 39.63 -24.07
CA ASN A 645 -14.44 40.93 -23.64
C ASN A 645 -15.40 40.85 -22.44
N ARG A 646 -16.21 39.77 -22.32
CA ARG A 646 -17.01 39.49 -21.11
C ARG A 646 -16.11 39.23 -19.90
N TYR A 647 -15.07 38.40 -20.05
CA TYR A 647 -14.10 38.11 -18.99
C TYR A 647 -13.44 39.37 -18.43
N ARG A 648 -12.84 40.16 -19.33
CA ARG A 648 -12.13 41.40 -19.00
C ARG A 648 -13.03 42.38 -18.25
N LYS A 649 -14.23 42.67 -18.77
CA LYS A 649 -15.19 43.60 -18.14
C LYS A 649 -15.67 43.15 -16.76
N ALA A 650 -15.68 41.84 -16.47
CA ALA A 650 -15.99 41.33 -15.14
C ALA A 650 -14.82 41.52 -14.16
N ARG A 651 -13.59 41.21 -14.60
CA ARG A 651 -12.35 41.47 -13.82
C ARG A 651 -12.14 42.95 -13.53
N GLU A 652 -12.33 43.83 -14.51
CA GLU A 652 -12.30 45.30 -14.37
C GLU A 652 -13.30 45.82 -13.32
N ARG A 653 -14.40 45.09 -13.07
CA ARG A 653 -15.43 45.41 -12.07
C ARG A 653 -15.21 44.71 -10.72
N GLY A 654 -14.02 44.14 -10.48
CA GLY A 654 -13.69 43.42 -9.25
C GLY A 654 -14.53 42.15 -9.03
N ARG A 655 -15.18 41.61 -10.08
CA ARG A 655 -15.97 40.39 -10.00
C ARG A 655 -15.18 39.22 -10.58
N ASN A 656 -15.29 38.06 -9.93
CA ASN A 656 -14.73 36.82 -10.44
C ASN A 656 -15.61 36.29 -11.61
N PRO A 657 -15.09 36.19 -12.85
CA PRO A 657 -15.84 35.73 -14.02
C PRO A 657 -16.30 34.27 -13.89
N GLU A 658 -15.44 33.43 -13.31
CA GLU A 658 -15.64 31.99 -13.16
C GLU A 658 -16.84 31.68 -12.24
N LYS A 659 -17.08 32.50 -11.21
CA LYS A 659 -18.23 32.41 -10.30
C LYS A 659 -19.54 32.96 -10.88
N LEU A 660 -19.48 33.82 -11.89
CA LEU A 660 -20.66 34.46 -12.48
C LEU A 660 -21.29 33.66 -13.64
N GLY A 661 -20.63 32.60 -14.13
CA GLY A 661 -21.14 31.80 -15.25
C GLY A 661 -21.26 32.55 -16.59
N ILE A 662 -20.59 33.71 -16.72
CA ILE A 662 -20.72 34.60 -17.89
C ILE A 662 -20.02 34.10 -19.17
N ILE A 663 -19.28 33.00 -19.08
CA ILE A 663 -18.64 32.34 -20.23
C ILE A 663 -19.11 30.89 -20.27
N PRO A 664 -19.66 30.43 -21.40
CA PRO A 664 -20.05 29.03 -21.55
C PRO A 664 -18.83 28.11 -21.56
N THR A 665 -18.99 26.92 -20.96
CA THR A 665 -17.97 25.86 -20.89
C THR A 665 -18.36 24.61 -21.69
N ARG A 666 -19.50 24.63 -22.37
CA ARG A 666 -20.08 23.49 -23.09
C ARG A 666 -20.55 23.96 -24.45
N PHE A 667 -20.01 23.37 -25.51
CA PHE A 667 -20.24 23.80 -26.88
C PHE A 667 -20.65 22.65 -27.79
N ILE A 668 -21.47 22.99 -28.79
CA ILE A 668 -21.75 22.13 -29.92
C ILE A 668 -21.09 22.75 -31.16
N ILE A 669 -20.27 21.98 -31.86
CA ILE A 669 -19.63 22.38 -33.11
C ILE A 669 -20.12 21.46 -34.24
N HIS A 670 -20.80 22.03 -35.23
CA HIS A 670 -21.35 21.25 -36.34
C HIS A 670 -21.15 21.92 -37.71
N GLY A 671 -21.33 21.13 -38.77
CA GLY A 671 -21.24 21.60 -40.16
C GLY A 671 -20.62 20.58 -41.10
N PRO A 672 -20.42 20.91 -42.39
CA PRO A 672 -19.79 20.03 -43.38
C PRO A 672 -18.36 19.60 -43.00
N PRO A 673 -17.84 18.46 -43.50
CA PRO A 673 -16.45 18.06 -43.26
C PRO A 673 -15.46 19.05 -43.88
N GLY A 674 -14.29 19.17 -43.25
CA GLY A 674 -13.18 20.01 -43.72
C GLY A 674 -13.37 21.54 -43.57
N THR A 675 -14.31 22.00 -42.75
CA THR A 675 -14.62 23.43 -42.54
C THR A 675 -13.83 24.11 -41.41
N GLY A 676 -12.93 23.39 -40.72
CA GLY A 676 -12.10 23.96 -39.65
C GLY A 676 -12.53 23.62 -38.22
N LYS A 677 -13.64 22.92 -38.00
CA LYS A 677 -14.17 22.51 -36.67
C LYS A 677 -13.09 22.15 -35.63
N THR A 678 -12.24 21.18 -35.94
CA THR A 678 -11.16 20.72 -35.05
C THR A 678 -10.13 21.82 -34.78
N THR A 679 -9.73 22.57 -35.82
CA THR A 679 -8.82 23.72 -35.69
C THR A 679 -9.38 24.76 -34.73
N THR A 680 -10.69 25.04 -34.79
CA THR A 680 -11.37 25.93 -33.84
C THR A 680 -11.35 25.39 -32.41
N SER A 681 -11.46 24.08 -32.19
CA SER A 681 -11.30 23.49 -30.84
C SER A 681 -9.92 23.77 -30.24
N HIS A 682 -8.83 23.67 -31.03
CA HIS A 682 -7.47 23.99 -30.57
C HIS A 682 -7.33 25.48 -30.21
N LEU A 683 -7.84 26.35 -31.07
CA LEU A 683 -7.85 27.80 -30.87
C LEU A 683 -8.74 28.24 -29.68
N MET A 684 -9.79 27.47 -29.37
CA MET A 684 -10.57 27.64 -28.14
C MET A 684 -9.78 27.18 -26.91
N ALA A 685 -8.97 26.12 -26.98
CA ALA A 685 -8.15 25.68 -25.85
C ALA A 685 -7.10 26.72 -25.46
N GLU A 686 -6.42 27.33 -26.44
CA GLU A 686 -5.50 28.46 -26.24
C GLU A 686 -6.21 29.62 -25.53
N LEU A 687 -7.37 30.07 -26.06
CA LEU A 687 -8.16 31.15 -25.47
C LEU A 687 -8.61 30.83 -24.04
N PHE A 688 -9.13 29.64 -23.78
CA PHE A 688 -9.63 29.27 -22.45
C PHE A 688 -8.50 29.03 -21.43
N PHE A 689 -7.31 28.66 -21.88
CA PHE A 689 -6.10 28.63 -21.05
C PHE A 689 -5.65 30.04 -20.62
N GLU A 690 -5.63 31.01 -21.56
CA GLU A 690 -5.35 32.41 -21.22
C GLU A 690 -6.36 32.99 -20.23
N LEU A 691 -7.65 32.69 -20.43
CA LEU A 691 -8.74 33.10 -19.52
C LEU A 691 -8.71 32.36 -18.16
N GLY A 692 -7.80 31.40 -17.97
CA GLY A 692 -7.63 30.67 -16.72
C GLY A 692 -8.69 29.60 -16.42
N TYR A 693 -9.52 29.23 -17.42
CA TYR A 693 -10.48 28.13 -17.31
C TYR A 693 -9.83 26.76 -17.58
N LEU A 694 -8.73 26.74 -18.35
CA LEU A 694 -7.92 25.54 -18.58
C LEU A 694 -6.56 25.65 -17.91
N SER A 695 -6.02 24.49 -17.57
CA SER A 695 -4.73 24.29 -16.92
C SER A 695 -3.57 24.09 -17.90
N LEU A 696 -3.90 23.72 -19.15
CA LEU A 696 -3.03 23.56 -20.31
C LEU A 696 -3.79 24.01 -21.57
N PRO A 697 -3.13 24.59 -22.59
CA PRO A 697 -3.75 25.00 -23.86
C PRO A 697 -3.99 23.82 -24.82
N GLU A 698 -4.31 22.64 -24.29
CA GLU A 698 -4.40 21.39 -25.05
C GLU A 698 -5.84 20.94 -25.28
N VAL A 699 -6.07 20.30 -26.44
CA VAL A 699 -7.31 19.57 -26.74
C VAL A 699 -7.06 18.08 -26.63
N VAL A 700 -7.87 17.41 -25.81
CA VAL A 700 -7.98 15.95 -25.78
C VAL A 700 -9.08 15.54 -26.74
N GLU A 701 -8.70 14.88 -27.83
CA GLU A 701 -9.62 14.47 -28.89
C GLU A 701 -10.06 13.01 -28.70
N TYR A 702 -11.34 12.79 -28.44
CA TYR A 702 -11.94 11.46 -28.36
C TYR A 702 -12.89 11.23 -29.54
N SER A 703 -13.04 9.99 -29.98
CA SER A 703 -14.17 9.55 -30.79
C SER A 703 -15.31 9.11 -29.86
N ALA A 704 -16.57 9.24 -30.31
CA ALA A 704 -17.73 8.68 -29.61
C ALA A 704 -17.57 7.18 -29.26
N THR A 705 -16.83 6.41 -30.09
CA THR A 705 -16.49 5.00 -29.86
C THR A 705 -15.57 4.76 -28.65
N ASP A 706 -14.80 5.77 -28.24
CA ASP A 706 -13.81 5.63 -27.18
C ASP A 706 -14.47 5.68 -25.79
N LEU A 707 -15.65 6.29 -25.70
CA LEU A 707 -16.49 6.31 -24.50
C LEU A 707 -17.26 4.99 -24.30
N ILE A 708 -17.61 4.31 -25.40
CA ILE A 708 -18.43 3.09 -25.39
C ILE A 708 -17.60 1.87 -24.94
N GLY A 709 -18.14 1.09 -24.00
CA GLY A 709 -17.54 -0.16 -23.52
C GLY A 709 -17.82 -1.37 -24.43
N GLN A 710 -16.96 -2.38 -24.37
CA GLN A 710 -17.14 -3.65 -25.11
C GLN A 710 -18.05 -4.65 -24.37
N TYR A 711 -18.32 -4.42 -23.08
CA TYR A 711 -19.06 -5.31 -22.19
C TYR A 711 -20.07 -4.54 -21.34
N VAL A 712 -21.16 -5.21 -20.95
CA VAL A 712 -22.21 -4.66 -20.07
C VAL A 712 -21.60 -4.12 -18.77
N GLY A 713 -21.99 -2.91 -18.36
CA GLY A 713 -21.50 -2.25 -17.16
C GLY A 713 -20.15 -1.51 -17.31
N HIS A 714 -19.36 -1.80 -18.34
CA HIS A 714 -18.04 -1.18 -18.53
C HIS A 714 -18.10 0.26 -19.06
N THR A 715 -19.17 0.61 -19.78
CA THR A 715 -19.30 1.91 -20.47
C THR A 715 -19.30 3.12 -19.52
N SER A 716 -19.98 3.04 -18.38
CA SER A 716 -19.95 4.10 -17.36
C SER A 716 -18.54 4.33 -16.80
N HIS A 717 -17.80 3.27 -16.47
CA HIS A 717 -16.43 3.40 -15.98
C HIS A 717 -15.52 4.05 -17.03
N LYS A 718 -15.54 3.50 -18.26
CA LYS A 718 -14.70 3.96 -19.37
C LYS A 718 -14.98 5.43 -19.75
N THR A 719 -16.26 5.82 -19.79
CA THR A 719 -16.68 7.21 -20.03
C THR A 719 -16.17 8.13 -18.91
N ARG A 720 -16.39 7.76 -17.65
CA ARG A 720 -15.94 8.54 -16.48
C ARG A 720 -14.42 8.69 -16.41
N GLU A 721 -13.69 7.62 -16.73
CA GLU A 721 -12.22 7.60 -16.78
C GLU A 721 -11.70 8.56 -17.85
N LYS A 722 -12.25 8.51 -19.07
CA LYS A 722 -11.88 9.44 -20.16
C LYS A 722 -12.28 10.89 -19.89
N LEU A 723 -13.37 11.13 -19.17
CA LEU A 723 -13.75 12.48 -18.74
C LEU A 723 -12.83 13.01 -17.60
N LYS A 724 -12.32 12.13 -16.74
CA LYS A 724 -11.30 12.48 -15.73
C LYS A 724 -9.93 12.78 -16.35
N ASP A 725 -9.50 11.97 -17.33
CA ASP A 725 -8.27 12.13 -18.12
C ASP A 725 -8.22 13.52 -18.81
N GLY A 726 -9.38 14.04 -19.21
CA GLY A 726 -9.53 15.38 -19.81
C GLY A 726 -9.68 16.56 -18.83
N LEU A 727 -9.60 16.36 -17.51
CA LEU A 727 -9.75 17.46 -16.53
C LEU A 727 -8.65 18.52 -16.69
N GLY A 728 -9.05 19.79 -16.65
CA GLY A 728 -8.14 20.92 -16.87
C GLY A 728 -7.72 21.13 -18.33
N ARG A 729 -8.23 20.34 -19.28
CA ARG A 729 -8.01 20.47 -20.73
C ARG A 729 -9.34 20.63 -21.47
N LEU A 730 -9.30 20.95 -22.76
CA LEU A 730 -10.50 20.98 -23.59
C LEU A 730 -10.79 19.58 -24.14
N ILE A 731 -11.98 19.03 -23.86
CA ILE A 731 -12.40 17.72 -24.35
C ILE A 731 -13.19 17.88 -25.64
N TYR A 732 -12.71 17.33 -26.75
CA TYR A 732 -13.39 17.36 -28.05
C TYR A 732 -13.86 15.95 -28.46
N ILE A 733 -15.17 15.73 -28.46
CA ILE A 733 -15.79 14.44 -28.82
C ILE A 733 -16.19 14.49 -30.30
N LYS A 734 -15.41 13.82 -31.15
CA LYS A 734 -15.63 13.67 -32.59
C LYS A 734 -16.73 12.65 -32.89
N ASN A 735 -17.53 12.95 -33.92
CA ASN A 735 -18.62 12.13 -34.42
C ASN A 735 -19.67 11.83 -33.33
N ALA A 736 -20.05 12.86 -32.56
CA ALA A 736 -20.99 12.74 -31.44
C ALA A 736 -22.34 12.10 -31.83
N HIS A 737 -22.78 12.24 -33.09
CA HIS A 737 -23.95 11.54 -33.64
C HIS A 737 -23.90 10.00 -33.45
N ARG A 738 -22.73 9.38 -33.25
CA ARG A 738 -22.66 7.93 -33.04
C ARG A 738 -23.20 7.49 -31.67
N LEU A 739 -23.39 8.42 -30.74
CA LEU A 739 -24.04 8.19 -29.44
C LEU A 739 -25.59 8.06 -29.54
N LEU A 740 -26.14 7.93 -30.76
CA LEU A 740 -27.58 7.88 -31.03
C LEU A 740 -28.25 6.50 -30.94
N SER A 741 -27.45 5.41 -30.93
CA SER A 741 -27.93 4.12 -31.42
C SER A 741 -27.41 2.92 -30.63
N GLY A 742 -27.96 2.69 -29.43
CA GLY A 742 -27.84 1.44 -28.68
C GLY A 742 -27.93 1.64 -27.17
N LEU A 743 -27.90 0.54 -26.41
CA LEU A 743 -28.03 0.54 -24.94
C LEU A 743 -26.74 1.04 -24.24
N TYR A 744 -25.59 0.88 -24.87
CA TYR A 744 -24.30 1.32 -24.32
C TYR A 744 -24.10 2.82 -24.59
N GLU A 745 -24.56 3.27 -25.74
CA GLU A 745 -24.55 4.66 -26.21
C GLU A 745 -25.37 5.55 -25.27
N THR A 746 -26.58 5.11 -24.87
CA THR A 746 -27.38 5.79 -23.84
C THR A 746 -26.66 5.82 -22.50
N GLN A 747 -26.04 4.71 -22.07
CA GLN A 747 -25.28 4.65 -20.81
C GLN A 747 -24.08 5.63 -20.82
N ALA A 748 -23.41 5.83 -21.95
CA ALA A 748 -22.34 6.82 -22.10
C ALA A 748 -22.87 8.26 -22.02
N VAL A 749 -24.03 8.53 -22.63
CA VAL A 749 -24.68 9.85 -22.59
C VAL A 749 -25.18 10.19 -21.18
N ASP A 750 -25.75 9.24 -20.46
CA ASP A 750 -26.20 9.42 -19.08
C ASP A 750 -25.01 9.69 -18.15
N GLU A 751 -23.92 8.94 -18.27
CA GLU A 751 -22.69 9.16 -17.50
C GLU A 751 -22.04 10.52 -17.81
N LEU A 752 -21.98 10.91 -19.10
CA LEU A 752 -21.52 12.25 -19.52
C LEU A 752 -22.37 13.36 -18.90
N THR A 753 -23.69 13.19 -18.93
CA THR A 753 -24.67 14.13 -18.34
C THR A 753 -24.49 14.23 -16.82
N GLN A 754 -24.33 13.09 -16.13
CA GLN A 754 -24.09 13.02 -14.70
C GLN A 754 -22.75 13.67 -14.30
N PHE A 755 -21.67 13.40 -15.03
CA PHE A 755 -20.35 13.99 -14.80
C PHE A 755 -20.39 15.52 -14.96
N LEU A 756 -20.98 16.02 -16.06
CA LEU A 756 -21.07 17.46 -16.33
C LEU A 756 -22.03 18.22 -15.41
N SER A 757 -22.94 17.51 -14.73
CA SER A 757 -23.86 18.10 -13.75
C SER A 757 -23.19 18.36 -12.39
N GLN A 758 -22.06 17.70 -12.07
CA GLN A 758 -21.41 17.85 -10.77
C GLN A 758 -20.75 19.23 -10.60
N PRO A 759 -21.03 19.99 -9.52
CA PRO A 759 -20.45 21.32 -9.30
C PRO A 759 -18.92 21.37 -9.26
N ALA A 760 -18.27 20.25 -8.90
CA ALA A 760 -16.81 20.12 -8.92
C ALA A 760 -16.23 20.13 -10.35
N HIS A 761 -16.97 19.60 -11.34
CA HIS A 761 -16.49 19.44 -12.72
C HIS A 761 -16.98 20.52 -13.67
N GLN A 762 -18.04 21.27 -13.31
CA GLN A 762 -18.56 22.42 -14.07
C GLN A 762 -17.54 23.52 -14.34
N ARG A 763 -16.48 23.61 -13.53
CA ARG A 763 -15.46 24.68 -13.57
C ARG A 763 -14.12 24.27 -14.18
N SER A 764 -13.86 22.98 -14.27
CA SER A 764 -12.56 22.39 -14.65
C SER A 764 -12.59 21.67 -16.01
N THR A 765 -13.75 21.63 -16.67
CA THR A 765 -13.97 20.81 -17.86
C THR A 765 -14.67 21.63 -18.93
N ILE A 766 -14.01 21.82 -20.07
CA ILE A 766 -14.64 22.39 -21.26
C ILE A 766 -14.93 21.25 -22.23
N VAL A 767 -16.18 21.07 -22.62
CA VAL A 767 -16.57 19.97 -23.52
C VAL A 767 -17.14 20.53 -24.82
N ILE A 768 -16.64 20.00 -25.93
CA ILE A 768 -17.10 20.30 -27.28
C ILE A 768 -17.60 19.02 -27.95
N LEU A 769 -18.86 19.00 -28.35
CA LEU A 769 -19.46 17.93 -29.15
C LEU A 769 -19.33 18.26 -30.65
N GLY A 770 -18.56 17.46 -31.38
CA GLY A 770 -18.28 17.64 -32.81
C GLY A 770 -19.09 16.70 -33.69
N SER A 771 -19.91 17.24 -34.61
CA SER A 771 -20.67 16.43 -35.59
C SER A 771 -20.83 17.10 -36.96
N ASP A 772 -21.46 16.39 -37.88
CA ASP A 772 -22.21 16.94 -39.01
C ASP A 772 -23.58 17.49 -38.56
N THR A 773 -24.18 18.35 -39.40
CA THR A 773 -25.45 19.04 -39.07
C THR A 773 -26.63 18.08 -38.95
N GLU A 774 -26.69 17.03 -39.79
CA GLU A 774 -27.80 16.07 -39.81
C GLU A 774 -27.79 15.14 -38.59
N GLY A 775 -26.63 14.57 -38.26
CA GLY A 775 -26.47 13.70 -37.08
C GLY A 775 -26.66 14.46 -35.76
N LEU A 776 -26.26 15.74 -35.68
CA LEU A 776 -26.52 16.56 -34.50
C LEU A 776 -28.02 16.75 -34.24
N GLY A 777 -28.79 17.12 -35.27
CA GLY A 777 -30.23 17.39 -35.14
C GLY A 777 -31.05 16.19 -34.68
N GLN A 778 -30.49 14.97 -34.79
CA GLN A 778 -31.07 13.75 -34.21
C GLN A 778 -30.64 13.55 -32.74
N LEU A 779 -29.36 13.81 -32.40
CA LEU A 779 -28.81 13.66 -31.05
C LEU A 779 -29.52 14.59 -30.05
N MET A 780 -29.73 15.85 -30.44
CA MET A 780 -30.39 16.85 -29.61
C MET A 780 -31.89 16.57 -29.38
N LYS A 781 -32.54 15.79 -30.25
CA LYS A 781 -33.96 15.43 -30.13
C LYS A 781 -34.24 14.23 -29.20
N ARG A 782 -33.20 13.47 -28.80
CA ARG A 782 -33.34 12.19 -28.08
C ARG A 782 -32.64 12.14 -26.73
N SER A 783 -31.88 13.16 -26.35
CA SER A 783 -31.01 13.14 -25.17
C SER A 783 -31.21 14.36 -24.27
N SER A 784 -30.93 14.18 -22.98
CA SER A 784 -30.84 15.21 -21.94
C SER A 784 -29.68 16.20 -22.13
N LEU A 785 -28.88 16.05 -23.18
CA LEU A 785 -27.73 16.93 -23.48
C LEU A 785 -28.16 18.34 -23.91
N PHE A 786 -29.39 18.52 -24.42
CA PHE A 786 -29.87 19.83 -24.88
C PHE A 786 -29.84 20.90 -23.78
N ASP A 787 -30.30 20.56 -22.57
CA ASP A 787 -30.33 21.50 -21.45
C ASP A 787 -28.94 21.82 -20.89
N LEU A 788 -27.94 21.00 -21.21
CA LEU A 788 -26.55 21.21 -20.78
C LEU A 788 -25.72 22.00 -21.80
N PHE A 789 -25.99 21.88 -23.10
CA PHE A 789 -25.20 22.46 -24.19
C PHE A 789 -25.96 23.57 -24.91
N SER A 790 -25.95 24.78 -24.32
CA SER A 790 -26.72 25.93 -24.80
C SER A 790 -26.04 26.79 -25.88
N GLU A 791 -24.76 26.58 -26.19
CA GLU A 791 -24.01 27.38 -27.18
C GLU A 791 -23.56 26.52 -28.37
N GLU A 792 -24.01 26.94 -29.56
CA GLU A 792 -23.82 26.24 -30.84
C GLU A 792 -22.96 27.10 -31.79
N ILE A 793 -22.01 26.46 -32.47
CA ILE A 793 -21.13 27.08 -33.48
C ILE A 793 -21.33 26.34 -34.81
N ALA A 794 -22.03 26.99 -35.73
CA ALA A 794 -22.43 26.45 -37.02
C ALA A 794 -21.41 26.80 -38.12
N PHE A 795 -20.72 25.79 -38.65
CA PHE A 795 -19.80 25.93 -39.78
C PHE A 795 -20.51 25.78 -41.12
N LYS A 796 -20.29 26.75 -42.01
CA LYS A 796 -20.76 26.74 -43.41
C LYS A 796 -19.66 26.19 -44.34
N ASN A 797 -20.00 25.94 -45.59
CA ASN A 797 -19.00 25.65 -46.62
C ASN A 797 -18.06 26.86 -46.79
N ILE A 798 -16.77 26.58 -47.05
CA ILE A 798 -15.76 27.61 -47.28
C ILE A 798 -16.11 28.34 -48.58
N PRO A 799 -16.23 29.69 -48.62
CA PRO A 799 -16.52 30.45 -49.83
C PRO A 799 -15.48 30.21 -50.95
N SER A 800 -15.88 30.28 -52.22
CA SER A 800 -14.97 29.98 -53.35
C SER A 800 -13.70 30.84 -53.38
N ALA A 801 -13.78 32.11 -52.99
CA ALA A 801 -12.61 32.98 -52.82
C ALA A 801 -11.66 32.51 -51.69
N ALA A 802 -12.21 31.99 -50.59
CA ALA A 802 -11.41 31.42 -49.50
C ALA A 802 -10.83 30.03 -49.87
N CYS A 803 -11.51 29.25 -50.72
CA CYS A 803 -10.91 28.05 -51.33
C CYS A 803 -9.71 28.39 -52.21
N MET A 804 -9.75 29.49 -52.97
CA MET A 804 -8.59 29.97 -53.74
C MET A 804 -7.43 30.36 -52.83
N ALA A 805 -7.67 31.20 -51.81
CA ALA A 805 -6.62 31.58 -50.85
C ALA A 805 -6.00 30.36 -50.13
N LEU A 806 -6.81 29.34 -49.80
CA LEU A 806 -6.33 28.10 -49.21
C LEU A 806 -5.52 27.26 -50.22
N LEU A 807 -5.93 27.21 -51.49
CA LEU A 807 -5.17 26.51 -52.55
C LEU A 807 -3.79 27.15 -52.73
N THR A 808 -3.72 28.48 -52.87
CA THR A 808 -2.46 29.22 -53.01
C THR A 808 -1.54 28.97 -51.82
N ARG A 809 -2.04 29.06 -50.58
CA ARG A 809 -1.24 28.81 -49.38
C ARG A 809 -0.74 27.36 -49.27
N GLU A 810 -1.54 26.36 -49.65
CA GLU A 810 -1.08 24.96 -49.62
C GLU A 810 -0.02 24.71 -50.72
N LEU A 811 -0.06 25.41 -51.87
CA LEU A 811 1.00 25.39 -52.89
C LEU A 811 2.28 26.12 -52.42
N GLU A 812 2.14 27.25 -51.71
CA GLU A 812 3.26 27.92 -51.02
C GLU A 812 3.94 27.01 -49.99
N CYS A 813 3.16 26.30 -49.16
CA CYS A 813 3.69 25.28 -48.23
C CYS A 813 4.40 24.11 -48.93
N HIS A 814 4.09 23.86 -50.20
CA HIS A 814 4.78 22.88 -51.05
C HIS A 814 5.98 23.48 -51.82
N GLY A 815 6.33 24.75 -51.58
CA GLY A 815 7.45 25.44 -52.21
C GLY A 815 7.18 25.98 -53.61
N LEU A 816 5.93 25.94 -54.09
CA LEU A 816 5.53 26.30 -55.47
C LEU A 816 4.80 27.65 -55.56
N GLY A 817 5.02 28.55 -54.60
CA GLY A 817 4.28 29.81 -54.50
C GLY A 817 4.59 30.82 -55.61
N ALA A 818 5.81 30.79 -56.16
CA ALA A 818 6.25 31.74 -57.19
C ALA A 818 5.69 31.38 -58.58
N GLU A 819 5.71 30.09 -58.90
CA GLU A 819 5.29 29.47 -60.15
C GLU A 819 3.77 29.61 -60.35
N PHE A 820 2.99 29.49 -59.28
CA PHE A 820 1.54 29.62 -59.28
C PHE A 820 1.05 31.00 -58.79
N SER A 821 1.92 32.03 -58.79
CA SER A 821 1.60 33.40 -58.38
C SER A 821 0.36 34.00 -59.07
N PHE A 822 0.01 33.54 -60.28
CA PHE A 822 -1.22 33.95 -60.97
C PHE A 822 -2.52 33.53 -60.26
N LEU A 823 -2.47 32.56 -59.35
CA LEU A 823 -3.62 32.15 -58.51
C LEU A 823 -3.85 33.08 -57.31
N SER A 824 -3.01 34.11 -57.10
CA SER A 824 -3.26 35.18 -56.11
C SER A 824 -3.81 36.47 -56.73
N ASP A 825 -3.70 36.65 -58.05
CA ASP A 825 -4.25 37.81 -58.77
C ASP A 825 -5.75 37.63 -59.06
N SER A 826 -6.57 38.33 -58.27
CA SER A 826 -8.04 38.34 -58.41
C SER A 826 -8.55 38.94 -59.72
N SER A 827 -7.70 39.61 -60.49
CA SER A 827 -8.04 40.21 -61.79
C SER A 827 -7.75 39.25 -62.96
N SER A 828 -7.08 38.13 -62.71
CA SER A 828 -6.70 37.19 -63.76
C SER A 828 -7.87 36.31 -64.21
N PRO A 829 -8.01 36.02 -65.52
CA PRO A 829 -9.06 35.14 -66.02
C PRO A 829 -8.88 33.70 -65.50
N GLU A 830 -7.63 33.27 -65.24
CA GLU A 830 -7.33 31.97 -64.63
C GLU A 830 -7.88 31.85 -63.20
N TYR A 831 -7.77 32.92 -62.39
CA TYR A 831 -8.31 32.95 -61.03
C TYR A 831 -9.84 32.85 -61.02
N GLU A 832 -10.54 33.64 -61.85
CA GLU A 832 -12.01 33.55 -61.94
C GLU A 832 -12.47 32.19 -62.49
N GLN A 833 -11.72 31.59 -63.42
CA GLN A 833 -12.03 30.24 -63.91
C GLN A 833 -11.88 29.17 -62.81
N ALA A 834 -10.78 29.19 -62.05
CA ALA A 834 -10.58 28.27 -60.92
C ALA A 834 -11.60 28.49 -59.79
N LYS A 835 -11.89 29.75 -59.46
CA LYS A 835 -12.92 30.16 -58.48
C LYS A 835 -14.32 29.68 -58.89
N LYS A 836 -14.66 29.74 -60.18
CA LYS A 836 -15.91 29.17 -60.72
C LYS A 836 -15.95 27.64 -60.58
N LEU A 837 -14.85 26.93 -60.86
CA LEU A 837 -14.77 25.49 -60.66
C LEU A 837 -14.93 25.09 -59.17
N PHE A 838 -14.43 25.90 -58.22
CA PHE A 838 -14.71 25.71 -56.80
C PHE A 838 -16.18 25.97 -56.43
N PHE A 839 -16.81 26.99 -57.00
CA PHE A 839 -18.24 27.26 -56.81
C PHE A 839 -19.11 26.08 -57.31
N ASP A 840 -18.80 25.55 -58.49
CA ASP A 840 -19.46 24.36 -59.03
C ASP A 840 -19.25 23.13 -58.11
N MET A 841 -18.04 22.94 -57.57
CA MET A 841 -17.73 21.85 -56.63
C MET A 841 -18.45 21.96 -55.28
N GLN A 842 -18.63 23.16 -54.74
CA GLN A 842 -19.34 23.40 -53.48
C GLN A 842 -20.81 22.96 -53.51
N SER A 843 -21.39 22.89 -54.72
CA SER A 843 -22.78 22.45 -54.94
C SER A 843 -22.92 20.93 -55.08
N MET A 844 -21.83 20.17 -55.01
CA MET A 844 -21.83 18.71 -55.23
C MET A 844 -21.97 17.92 -53.91
N PRO A 845 -22.77 16.83 -53.89
CA PRO A 845 -22.82 15.95 -52.74
C PRO A 845 -21.46 15.28 -52.52
N GLY A 846 -20.97 15.31 -51.28
CA GLY A 846 -19.64 14.82 -50.91
C GLY A 846 -18.49 15.82 -51.13
N TRP A 847 -18.77 17.12 -51.22
CA TRP A 847 -17.75 18.17 -51.02
C TRP A 847 -17.28 18.21 -49.56
N ALA A 848 -15.97 18.23 -49.36
CA ALA A 848 -15.27 18.16 -48.07
C ALA A 848 -14.35 19.36 -47.82
N ASN A 849 -14.67 20.51 -48.43
CA ASN A 849 -14.04 21.80 -48.19
C ASN A 849 -12.50 21.72 -48.22
N ALA A 850 -11.79 22.14 -47.16
CA ALA A 850 -10.33 22.20 -47.15
C ALA A 850 -9.65 20.84 -47.43
N HIS A 851 -10.30 19.71 -47.15
CA HIS A 851 -9.75 18.39 -47.47
C HIS A 851 -9.67 18.17 -49.00
N ASP A 852 -10.70 18.57 -49.74
CA ASP A 852 -10.70 18.48 -51.20
C ASP A 852 -9.72 19.48 -51.82
N VAL A 853 -9.64 20.71 -51.29
CA VAL A 853 -8.68 21.72 -51.75
C VAL A 853 -7.23 21.24 -51.58
N ARG A 854 -6.88 20.64 -50.43
CA ARG A 854 -5.56 20.02 -50.22
C ARG A 854 -5.29 18.84 -51.15
N HIS A 855 -6.30 18.03 -51.43
CA HIS A 855 -6.17 16.93 -52.38
C HIS A 855 -5.95 17.45 -53.81
N ILE A 856 -6.62 18.54 -54.20
CA ILE A 856 -6.38 19.26 -55.47
C ILE A 856 -4.96 19.83 -55.50
N ALA A 857 -4.50 20.50 -54.43
CA ALA A 857 -3.14 21.02 -54.30
C ALA A 857 -2.10 19.91 -54.52
N ARG A 858 -2.22 18.78 -53.81
CA ARG A 858 -1.33 17.61 -54.01
C ARG A 858 -1.36 17.03 -55.42
N GLN A 859 -2.52 17.02 -56.09
CA GLN A 859 -2.60 16.57 -57.49
C GLN A 859 -1.93 17.56 -58.45
N ILE A 860 -1.96 18.86 -58.16
CA ILE A 860 -1.23 19.90 -58.90
C ILE A 860 0.27 19.74 -58.67
N THR A 861 0.73 19.66 -57.41
CA THR A 861 2.13 19.44 -57.03
C THR A 861 2.69 18.16 -57.67
N GLY A 862 2.00 17.02 -57.56
CA GLY A 862 2.46 15.77 -58.15
C GLY A 862 2.64 15.85 -59.67
N ARG A 863 1.64 16.41 -60.37
CA ARG A 863 1.69 16.58 -61.83
C ARG A 863 2.69 17.63 -62.30
N PHE A 864 3.01 18.62 -61.47
CA PHE A 864 4.05 19.60 -61.77
C PHE A 864 5.43 18.92 -61.84
N PHE A 865 5.72 17.98 -60.93
CA PHE A 865 6.97 17.19 -60.95
C PHE A 865 6.97 16.03 -61.97
N GLU A 866 5.83 15.70 -62.60
CA GLU A 866 5.74 14.74 -63.72
C GLU A 866 6.08 15.39 -65.09
N LEU A 867 6.43 16.68 -65.14
CA LEU A 867 6.77 17.40 -66.37
C LEU A 867 8.28 17.36 -66.66
N ASP A 868 8.71 16.46 -67.55
CA ASP A 868 10.09 16.40 -68.05
C ASP A 868 10.44 17.59 -68.96
N GLY A 869 11.62 18.19 -68.75
CA GLY A 869 12.38 18.89 -69.81
C GLY A 869 12.07 20.37 -70.08
N THR A 870 12.78 21.25 -69.36
CA THR A 870 13.44 22.53 -69.78
C THR A 870 12.80 23.58 -70.71
N ASP A 871 11.77 23.32 -71.52
CA ASP A 871 11.12 24.34 -72.39
C ASP A 871 9.64 24.62 -72.03
N ALA A 872 9.00 23.78 -71.22
CA ALA A 872 7.59 23.95 -70.82
C ALA A 872 7.38 24.75 -69.51
N LEU A 873 8.46 25.11 -68.81
CA LEU A 873 8.41 25.71 -67.46
C LEU A 873 8.23 27.25 -67.43
N GLN A 874 8.10 27.91 -68.59
CA GLN A 874 8.01 29.38 -68.67
C GLN A 874 6.68 29.94 -69.17
N SER A 875 5.72 29.13 -69.63
CA SER A 875 4.42 29.64 -70.06
C SER A 875 3.37 29.60 -68.93
N LYS A 876 2.89 30.77 -68.52
CA LYS A 876 1.74 30.96 -67.60
C LYS A 876 0.52 30.11 -68.03
N THR A 877 0.38 29.93 -69.35
CA THR A 877 -0.68 29.16 -70.01
C THR A 877 -0.60 27.65 -69.77
N GLN A 878 0.59 27.03 -69.75
CA GLN A 878 0.70 25.59 -69.46
C GLN A 878 0.40 25.28 -67.99
N LEU A 879 0.86 26.13 -67.07
CA LEU A 879 0.56 26.00 -65.64
C LEU A 879 -0.92 26.19 -65.33
N SER A 880 -1.61 27.12 -66.00
CA SER A 880 -3.06 27.29 -65.84
C SER A 880 -3.86 26.11 -66.40
N ILE A 881 -3.47 25.56 -67.55
CA ILE A 881 -4.03 24.30 -68.11
C ILE A 881 -3.86 23.13 -67.12
N LEU A 882 -2.71 23.02 -66.46
CA LEU A 882 -2.46 21.97 -65.46
C LEU A 882 -3.41 22.12 -64.25
N VAL A 883 -3.54 23.31 -63.68
CA VAL A 883 -4.43 23.59 -62.54
C VAL A 883 -5.89 23.28 -62.89
N ILE A 884 -6.38 23.84 -63.99
CA ILE A 884 -7.76 23.65 -64.47
C ILE A 884 -8.01 22.16 -64.79
N GLY A 885 -7.06 21.49 -65.45
CA GLY A 885 -7.14 20.07 -65.79
C GLY A 885 -7.13 19.13 -64.57
N CYS A 886 -6.47 19.52 -63.48
CA CYS A 886 -6.57 18.80 -62.20
C CYS A 886 -7.94 19.00 -61.54
N MET A 887 -8.45 20.23 -61.49
CA MET A 887 -9.77 20.54 -60.92
C MET A 887 -10.92 19.85 -61.67
N ASP A 888 -10.90 19.90 -63.01
CA ASP A 888 -11.89 19.23 -63.85
C ASP A 888 -11.80 17.69 -63.74
N LYS A 889 -10.60 17.11 -63.59
CA LYS A 889 -10.42 15.68 -63.30
C LYS A 889 -11.09 15.30 -61.97
N VAL A 890 -10.94 16.10 -60.92
CA VAL A 890 -11.60 15.88 -59.62
C VAL A 890 -13.12 16.00 -59.74
N ILE A 891 -13.62 17.01 -60.46
CA ILE A 891 -15.06 17.17 -60.77
C ILE A 891 -15.62 15.94 -61.49
N LYS A 892 -14.96 15.47 -62.56
CA LYS A 892 -15.35 14.28 -63.32
C LYS A 892 -15.35 13.02 -62.46
N GLN A 893 -14.34 12.84 -61.60
CA GLN A 893 -14.27 11.72 -60.66
C GLN A 893 -15.39 11.75 -59.62
N LYS A 894 -15.74 12.91 -59.06
CA LYS A 894 -16.87 13.03 -58.12
C LYS A 894 -18.22 12.79 -58.81
N LYS A 895 -18.46 13.41 -59.97
CA LYS A 895 -19.66 13.16 -60.79
C LYS A 895 -19.82 11.67 -61.13
N ALA A 896 -18.75 10.98 -61.50
CA ALA A 896 -18.76 9.53 -61.78
C ALA A 896 -19.06 8.65 -60.55
N ARG A 897 -18.68 9.09 -59.33
CA ARG A 897 -19.02 8.38 -58.08
C ARG A 897 -20.50 8.56 -57.73
N VAL A 898 -21.03 9.77 -57.85
CA VAL A 898 -22.47 10.07 -57.62
C VAL A 898 -23.36 9.34 -58.63
N GLY A 899 -22.94 9.24 -59.89
CA GLY A 899 -23.64 8.45 -60.91
C GLY A 899 -23.63 6.93 -60.64
N LYS A 900 -22.59 6.39 -60.00
CA LYS A 900 -22.50 4.95 -59.68
C LYS A 900 -23.23 4.55 -58.39
N SER A 901 -23.52 5.48 -57.48
CA SER A 901 -24.40 5.20 -56.32
C SER A 901 -25.88 5.00 -56.71
N GLY A 902 -26.29 5.36 -57.93
CA GLY A 902 -27.66 5.17 -58.43
C GLY A 902 -27.98 3.76 -58.92
N SER A 903 -27.01 2.83 -59.03
CA SER A 903 -27.24 1.49 -59.58
C SER A 903 -26.64 0.36 -58.73
N ARG A 904 -27.07 0.27 -57.47
CA ARG A 904 -27.05 -0.98 -56.69
C ARG A 904 -28.42 -1.29 -56.10
N SER A 905 -29.39 -1.49 -56.99
CA SER A 905 -30.59 -2.25 -56.68
C SER A 905 -30.20 -3.70 -56.38
N TYR A 906 -30.12 -4.08 -55.10
CA TYR A 906 -30.14 -5.49 -54.74
C TYR A 906 -31.59 -5.95 -54.84
N SER A 907 -31.88 -6.87 -55.76
CA SER A 907 -33.25 -7.29 -56.08
C SER A 907 -33.81 -8.21 -55.00
N SER A 908 -34.55 -7.66 -54.04
CA SER A 908 -35.53 -8.42 -53.25
C SER A 908 -36.87 -8.42 -54.00
N SER A 909 -37.08 -9.43 -54.85
CA SER A 909 -38.37 -9.67 -55.51
C SER A 909 -39.45 -10.00 -54.48
N GLN A 910 -40.42 -9.09 -54.31
CA GLN A 910 -41.66 -9.33 -53.56
C GLN A 910 -42.72 -9.95 -54.47
N GLN A 911 -43.39 -10.99 -53.97
CA GLN A 911 -44.77 -11.42 -54.23
C GLN A 911 -44.99 -12.66 -53.33
N GLU A 912 -46.12 -12.94 -52.67
CA GLU A 912 -47.43 -12.28 -52.48
C GLU A 912 -48.09 -13.09 -51.30
N ARG A 913 -48.73 -12.57 -50.24
CA ARG A 913 -50.08 -11.98 -50.13
C ARG A 913 -50.43 -11.66 -48.66
N GLN A 914 -51.29 -10.65 -48.47
CA GLN A 914 -52.41 -10.46 -47.50
C GLN A 914 -52.36 -11.10 -46.09
N SER A 915 -52.86 -10.46 -45.02
CA SER A 915 -53.95 -9.48 -44.90
C SER A 915 -53.68 -8.43 -43.80
N SER A 916 -53.98 -7.14 -44.01
CA SER A 916 -55.16 -6.44 -43.46
C SER A 916 -55.52 -6.78 -42.01
N TRP A 917 -55.48 -5.78 -41.11
CA TRP A 917 -56.59 -5.32 -40.24
C TRP A 917 -56.11 -4.11 -39.43
N ASP A 918 -56.53 -2.90 -39.81
CA ASP A 918 -56.62 -1.77 -38.86
C ASP A 918 -57.85 -1.97 -37.97
N VAL A 919 -57.77 -1.50 -36.71
CA VAL A 919 -58.75 -0.58 -36.08
C VAL A 919 -58.30 -0.22 -34.65
N GLU A 920 -58.55 1.04 -34.34
CA GLU A 920 -58.28 1.83 -33.14
C GLU A 920 -58.70 1.21 -31.78
N GLY A 921 -58.14 1.75 -30.69
CA GLY A 921 -59.01 2.16 -29.56
C GLY A 921 -58.61 1.84 -28.12
N LYS A 922 -57.99 2.83 -27.45
CA LYS A 922 -58.17 3.20 -26.02
C LYS A 922 -57.88 2.18 -24.89
N ALA A 923 -56.79 2.47 -24.17
CA ALA A 923 -56.65 2.59 -22.71
C ALA A 923 -57.61 1.84 -21.75
N SER A 924 -57.03 1.08 -20.81
CA SER A 924 -57.22 1.32 -19.35
C SER A 924 -56.14 0.64 -18.47
N SER A 925 -56.22 0.94 -17.18
CA SER A 925 -55.32 0.73 -16.03
C SER A 925 -54.89 -0.71 -15.66
N PHE A 926 -53.70 -0.79 -15.04
CA PHE A 926 -53.37 -1.53 -13.79
C PHE A 926 -54.28 -2.71 -13.35
N THR A 927 -53.72 -3.92 -13.16
CA THR A 927 -53.35 -4.55 -11.85
C THR A 927 -52.89 -6.01 -12.08
N GLU A 928 -52.27 -6.65 -11.10
CA GLU A 928 -51.49 -7.91 -11.22
C GLU A 928 -52.29 -9.25 -11.20
N LEU A 929 -51.56 -10.31 -11.62
CA LEU A 929 -51.57 -11.70 -11.10
C LEU A 929 -52.67 -12.73 -11.48
N ASN A 930 -52.26 -13.64 -12.38
CA ASN A 930 -52.31 -15.12 -12.26
C ASN A 930 -53.66 -15.86 -11.98
N LYS A 931 -54.21 -16.51 -13.02
CA LYS A 931 -54.24 -17.99 -13.19
C LYS A 931 -55.20 -18.43 -14.30
N TYR A 932 -54.73 -19.33 -15.19
CA TYR A 932 -55.32 -20.65 -15.52
C TYR A 932 -54.80 -21.16 -16.88
N ARG A 933 -54.13 -22.32 -16.89
CA ARG A 933 -54.12 -23.23 -18.06
C ARG A 933 -53.82 -24.68 -17.67
N ARG A 934 -54.74 -25.54 -18.08
CA ARG A 934 -54.79 -27.02 -18.14
C ARG A 934 -56.11 -27.33 -18.86
N ASP A 935 -56.27 -28.30 -19.75
CA ASP A 935 -55.36 -29.24 -20.43
C ASP A 935 -55.63 -29.10 -21.98
N ALA A 936 -55.24 -29.93 -22.95
CA ALA A 936 -54.56 -31.23 -22.98
C ALA A 936 -53.79 -31.47 -24.31
N ASP A 937 -52.73 -32.29 -24.23
CA ASP A 937 -52.29 -33.36 -25.14
C ASP A 937 -52.19 -33.23 -26.67
N ILE A 938 -50.95 -33.35 -27.17
CA ILE A 938 -50.46 -34.41 -28.08
C ILE A 938 -48.94 -34.61 -27.83
N LYS A 939 -48.42 -35.82 -28.06
CA LYS A 939 -47.29 -36.42 -27.30
C LYS A 939 -45.88 -36.19 -27.85
N VAL A 940 -44.91 -36.15 -26.93
CA VAL A 940 -43.50 -36.52 -27.12
C VAL A 940 -43.17 -37.62 -26.10
N ASP A 941 -42.73 -38.79 -26.54
CA ASP A 941 -42.43 -39.90 -25.63
C ASP A 941 -40.97 -39.86 -25.15
N THR A 942 -40.81 -39.84 -23.81
CA THR A 942 -39.51 -39.81 -23.13
C THR A 942 -39.46 -41.02 -22.20
N ASN A 943 -38.64 -42.03 -22.50
CA ASN A 943 -38.70 -43.27 -21.73
C ASN A 943 -37.84 -43.19 -20.45
N GLN A 944 -38.53 -43.27 -19.32
CA GLN A 944 -37.97 -43.39 -17.98
C GLN A 944 -37.50 -44.82 -17.71
N MET A 945 -36.65 -45.01 -16.70
CA MET A 945 -36.81 -46.16 -15.81
C MET A 945 -36.49 -45.80 -14.36
N THR A 946 -37.01 -46.58 -13.42
CA THR A 946 -37.39 -46.12 -12.07
C THR A 946 -36.83 -46.99 -10.94
N ARG A 947 -36.81 -46.41 -9.73
CA ARG A 947 -36.95 -47.05 -8.39
C ARG A 947 -35.90 -48.08 -7.93
N GLY A 948 -35.48 -47.92 -6.65
CA GLY A 948 -35.19 -49.06 -5.76
C GLY A 948 -33.98 -48.91 -4.83
N SER A 949 -34.22 -48.78 -3.53
CA SER A 949 -33.25 -49.10 -2.45
C SER A 949 -33.47 -50.57 -2.03
N PRO A 950 -32.46 -51.35 -1.55
CA PRO A 950 -31.97 -51.16 -0.16
C PRO A 950 -30.52 -51.62 0.19
N SER A 951 -30.01 -51.08 1.31
CA SER A 951 -29.17 -51.66 2.40
C SER A 951 -28.10 -52.77 2.22
N ARG A 952 -26.96 -52.55 2.92
CA ARG A 952 -26.15 -53.49 3.77
C ARG A 952 -25.34 -54.66 3.14
N ASN A 953 -24.01 -54.53 3.20
CA ASN A 953 -22.99 -55.46 3.76
C ASN A 953 -21.61 -54.81 3.55
N GLU A 954 -20.76 -54.57 4.55
CA GLU A 954 -19.92 -55.50 5.34
C GLU A 954 -18.77 -56.22 4.58
N ARG A 955 -17.54 -55.90 5.00
CA ARG A 955 -16.31 -56.72 5.13
C ARG A 955 -15.72 -57.49 3.92
N ALA A 956 -14.50 -57.10 3.53
CA ALA A 956 -13.24 -57.90 3.55
C ALA A 956 -12.14 -57.09 2.81
N THR A 957 -10.93 -56.76 3.32
CA THR A 957 -9.78 -57.55 3.86
C THR A 957 -9.07 -58.48 2.88
N ALA A 958 -7.96 -57.99 2.28
CA ALA A 958 -6.74 -58.70 1.86
C ALA A 958 -5.74 -57.63 1.33
N GLU A 959 -4.69 -57.22 2.06
CA GLU A 959 -3.37 -57.87 2.20
C GLU A 959 -2.42 -57.75 0.98
N ALA A 960 -1.48 -56.79 1.07
CA ALA A 960 -0.01 -56.90 0.84
C ALA A 960 0.57 -57.52 -0.46
N PRO A 961 1.88 -57.30 -0.80
CA PRO A 961 2.92 -56.56 -0.08
C PRO A 961 3.67 -55.47 -0.89
N LEU A 962 4.40 -54.61 -0.16
CA LEU A 962 5.54 -53.85 -0.69
C LEU A 962 6.69 -54.79 -1.09
N GLN A 963 7.37 -54.48 -2.20
CA GLN A 963 8.78 -54.84 -2.37
C GLN A 963 9.63 -53.59 -2.63
N ARG A 964 10.74 -53.51 -1.88
CA ARG A 964 11.74 -52.44 -1.90
C ARG A 964 12.40 -52.32 -3.28
N THR A 965 12.76 -51.10 -3.70
CA THR A 965 14.12 -50.84 -4.20
C THR A 965 14.52 -49.36 -4.15
N LYS A 966 15.54 -49.10 -3.33
CA LYS A 966 16.60 -48.06 -3.46
C LYS A 966 16.21 -46.65 -3.93
N THR A 967 16.28 -45.72 -2.98
CA THR A 967 16.65 -44.33 -3.20
C THR A 967 17.97 -44.19 -3.98
N MET A 968 17.98 -43.30 -4.98
CA MET A 968 19.18 -42.68 -5.54
C MET A 968 19.03 -41.15 -5.50
N HIS A 969 20.15 -40.43 -5.40
CA HIS A 969 20.18 -38.98 -5.21
C HIS A 969 19.52 -38.17 -6.35
N PRO A 970 18.86 -37.05 -6.04
CA PRO A 970 18.44 -36.07 -7.04
C PRO A 970 19.62 -35.14 -7.41
N GLN A 971 20.54 -35.61 -8.25
CA GLN A 971 21.59 -34.76 -8.85
C GLN A 971 21.46 -34.60 -10.38
N THR A 972 20.60 -35.36 -11.04
CA THR A 972 20.65 -35.55 -12.51
C THR A 972 19.73 -34.64 -13.34
N HIS A 973 18.86 -33.81 -12.73
CA HIS A 973 17.93 -32.97 -13.50
C HIS A 973 18.54 -31.66 -14.05
N HIS A 974 19.61 -31.13 -13.45
CA HIS A 974 20.26 -29.90 -13.95
C HIS A 974 21.23 -30.21 -15.10
N GLU A 975 22.12 -31.19 -14.91
CA GLU A 975 23.08 -31.61 -15.93
C GLU A 975 22.41 -32.15 -17.21
N GLN A 976 21.27 -32.82 -17.10
CA GLN A 976 20.50 -33.29 -18.27
C GLN A 976 19.76 -32.16 -19.00
N ARG A 977 19.49 -31.02 -18.34
CA ARG A 977 18.99 -29.82 -19.02
C ARG A 977 20.12 -29.06 -19.70
N GLN A 978 21.24 -28.83 -19.03
CA GLN A 978 22.42 -28.17 -19.63
C GLN A 978 22.95 -28.95 -20.84
N ASN A 979 23.21 -30.26 -20.73
CA ASN A 979 23.63 -31.09 -21.87
C ASN A 979 22.65 -31.11 -23.05
N LYS A 980 21.38 -30.74 -22.83
CA LYS A 980 20.35 -30.67 -23.89
C LYS A 980 20.23 -29.26 -24.49
N VAL A 981 20.55 -28.21 -23.73
CA VAL A 981 20.71 -26.84 -24.23
C VAL A 981 22.03 -26.71 -25.00
N ASP A 982 23.15 -27.19 -24.44
CA ASP A 982 24.47 -27.15 -25.07
C ASP A 982 24.46 -27.89 -26.43
N LYS A 983 23.82 -29.06 -26.50
CA LYS A 983 23.63 -29.80 -27.76
C LYS A 983 22.77 -29.08 -28.79
N VAL A 984 21.84 -28.22 -28.38
CA VAL A 984 21.04 -27.40 -29.30
C VAL A 984 21.85 -26.19 -29.77
N VAL A 985 22.59 -25.53 -28.87
CA VAL A 985 23.47 -24.39 -29.19
C VAL A 985 24.61 -24.80 -30.14
N THR A 986 25.19 -26.00 -29.97
CA THR A 986 26.18 -26.54 -30.93
C THR A 986 25.57 -27.05 -32.22
N ALA A 987 24.26 -27.32 -32.29
CA ALA A 987 23.59 -27.76 -33.51
C ALA A 987 23.20 -26.59 -34.43
N THR A 988 22.99 -25.39 -33.90
CA THR A 988 22.72 -24.16 -34.68
C THR A 988 23.97 -23.52 -35.30
N HIS A 989 25.12 -24.19 -35.27
CA HIS A 989 26.45 -23.57 -35.32
C HIS A 989 27.11 -23.50 -36.72
N LYS A 990 26.36 -23.38 -37.84
CA LYS A 990 27.00 -23.43 -39.19
C LYS A 990 26.53 -22.50 -40.33
N GLU A 991 25.50 -21.67 -40.20
CA GLU A 991 24.98 -20.92 -41.37
C GLU A 991 24.72 -19.40 -41.19
N SER A 992 25.07 -18.76 -40.06
CA SER A 992 24.67 -17.35 -39.84
C SER A 992 25.56 -16.43 -39.01
N VAL A 993 26.68 -16.89 -38.43
CA VAL A 993 27.64 -16.02 -37.71
C VAL A 993 29.07 -16.39 -38.11
N ALA A 994 29.90 -15.38 -38.44
CA ALA A 994 31.29 -15.60 -38.82
C ALA A 994 32.17 -15.95 -37.61
N ASP A 995 33.15 -16.85 -37.81
CA ASP A 995 34.00 -17.40 -36.75
C ASP A 995 34.75 -16.31 -35.95
N ASP A 996 35.22 -15.24 -36.61
CA ASP A 996 35.91 -14.12 -35.97
C ASP A 996 35.02 -13.38 -34.95
N VAL A 997 33.72 -13.20 -35.28
CA VAL A 997 32.73 -12.56 -34.41
C VAL A 997 32.40 -13.47 -33.22
N TRP A 998 32.40 -14.79 -33.43
CA TRP A 998 32.20 -15.76 -32.37
C TRP A 998 33.39 -15.79 -31.40
N ASN A 999 34.62 -15.76 -31.90
CA ASN A 999 35.83 -15.70 -31.08
C ASN A 999 35.87 -14.43 -30.21
N GLN A 1000 35.60 -13.25 -30.80
CA GLN A 1000 35.49 -11.99 -30.04
C GLN A 1000 34.42 -12.07 -28.94
N LEU A 1001 33.27 -12.70 -29.19
CA LEU A 1001 32.22 -12.88 -28.19
C LEU A 1001 32.68 -13.79 -27.04
N GLN A 1002 33.44 -14.86 -27.32
CA GLN A 1002 33.95 -15.77 -26.29
C GLN A 1002 35.05 -15.12 -25.42
N GLU A 1003 35.91 -14.29 -26.01
CA GLU A 1003 36.89 -13.49 -25.25
C GLU A 1003 36.21 -12.45 -24.36
N ALA A 1004 35.23 -11.72 -24.90
CA ALA A 1004 34.44 -10.76 -24.15
C ALA A 1004 33.68 -11.40 -22.97
N LYS A 1005 33.12 -12.61 -23.15
CA LYS A 1005 32.49 -13.39 -22.06
C LYS A 1005 33.48 -13.73 -20.95
N LYS A 1006 34.69 -14.17 -21.29
CA LYS A 1006 35.75 -14.45 -20.29
C LYS A 1006 36.15 -13.20 -19.52
N ALA A 1007 36.28 -12.06 -20.20
CA ALA A 1007 36.59 -10.78 -19.57
C ALA A 1007 35.46 -10.31 -18.63
N ALA A 1008 34.19 -10.41 -19.05
CA ALA A 1008 33.03 -10.05 -18.24
C ALA A 1008 32.87 -10.97 -17.01
N SER A 1009 33.04 -12.29 -17.18
CA SER A 1009 33.02 -13.26 -16.08
C SER A 1009 34.12 -12.98 -15.05
N LYS A 1010 35.35 -12.69 -15.51
CA LYS A 1010 36.44 -12.28 -14.62
C LYS A 1010 36.10 -11.00 -13.85
N LYS A 1011 35.59 -9.96 -14.52
CA LYS A 1011 35.19 -8.69 -13.90
C LYS A 1011 34.11 -8.86 -12.82
N ARG A 1012 33.16 -9.79 -13.01
CA ARG A 1012 32.16 -10.15 -11.99
C ARG A 1012 32.82 -10.84 -10.78
N ALA A 1013 33.68 -11.84 -11.02
CA ALA A 1013 34.39 -12.55 -9.94
C ALA A 1013 35.33 -11.62 -9.14
N ASP A 1014 36.05 -10.72 -9.81
CA ASP A 1014 36.91 -9.71 -9.17
C ASP A 1014 36.09 -8.76 -8.26
N PHE A 1015 34.83 -8.46 -8.61
CA PHE A 1015 33.91 -7.65 -7.79
C PHE A 1015 33.31 -8.43 -6.61
N GLU A 1016 32.91 -9.68 -6.81
CA GLU A 1016 32.44 -10.58 -5.74
C GLU A 1016 33.52 -10.78 -4.67
N GLU A 1017 34.78 -10.96 -5.08
CA GLU A 1017 35.93 -11.05 -4.18
C GLU A 1017 36.22 -9.74 -3.43
N LEU A 1018 36.05 -8.59 -4.09
CA LEU A 1018 36.14 -7.28 -3.44
C LEU A 1018 35.03 -7.09 -2.38
N GLU A 1019 33.81 -7.54 -2.66
CA GLU A 1019 32.70 -7.49 -1.72
C GLU A 1019 32.91 -8.45 -0.53
N ARG A 1020 33.47 -9.65 -0.76
CA ARG A 1020 33.91 -10.58 0.28
C ARG A 1020 34.96 -9.94 1.20
N ARG A 1021 36.05 -9.39 0.64
CA ARG A 1021 37.11 -8.68 1.39
C ARG A 1021 36.55 -7.51 2.20
N ARG A 1022 35.60 -6.76 1.65
CA ARG A 1022 34.91 -5.66 2.34
C ARG A 1022 34.10 -6.14 3.54
N GLN A 1023 33.38 -7.25 3.38
CA GLN A 1023 32.55 -7.83 4.44
C GLN A 1023 33.40 -8.44 5.56
N GLU A 1024 34.54 -9.05 5.22
CA GLU A 1024 35.51 -9.58 6.19
C GLU A 1024 36.15 -8.46 7.01
N ALA A 1025 36.70 -7.42 6.36
CA ALA A 1025 37.25 -6.25 7.06
C ALA A 1025 36.21 -5.53 7.94
N ALA A 1026 34.94 -5.49 7.52
CA ALA A 1026 33.85 -4.94 8.34
C ALA A 1026 33.53 -5.81 9.57
N ASN A 1027 33.60 -7.14 9.44
CA ASN A 1027 33.37 -8.06 10.55
C ASN A 1027 34.56 -8.09 11.53
N GLU A 1028 35.79 -7.90 11.05
CA GLU A 1028 37.01 -7.80 11.86
C GLU A 1028 37.00 -6.52 12.72
N MET A 1029 36.66 -5.38 12.11
CA MET A 1029 36.38 -4.11 12.78
C MET A 1029 35.31 -4.17 13.89
N LEU A 1030 34.41 -5.16 13.84
CA LEU A 1030 33.37 -5.37 14.85
C LEU A 1030 33.78 -6.34 15.98
N ARG A 1031 34.96 -6.96 15.88
CA ARG A 1031 35.46 -7.95 16.86
C ARG A 1031 36.55 -7.41 17.78
N GLU A 1032 37.33 -6.43 17.33
CA GLU A 1032 38.43 -5.87 18.12
C GLU A 1032 38.10 -4.50 18.72
N GLU A 1033 38.20 -4.41 20.06
CA GLU A 1033 38.21 -3.16 20.80
C GLU A 1033 39.62 -2.92 21.38
N GLY A 1034 40.38 -1.98 20.81
CA GLY A 1034 41.76 -1.73 21.21
C GLY A 1034 42.54 -0.81 20.27
N PRO A 1035 43.85 -0.58 20.53
CA PRO A 1035 44.68 0.31 19.73
C PRO A 1035 44.95 -0.17 18.28
N GLU A 1036 44.72 -1.45 17.97
CA GLU A 1036 44.82 -2.00 16.60
C GLU A 1036 43.61 -1.63 15.72
N SER A 1037 42.50 -1.18 16.34
CA SER A 1037 41.29 -0.71 15.65
C SER A 1037 41.56 0.40 14.62
N ASP A 1038 42.48 1.33 14.89
CA ASP A 1038 42.84 2.41 13.96
C ASP A 1038 43.54 1.91 12.68
N GLN A 1039 44.13 0.72 12.70
CA GLN A 1039 44.77 0.10 11.54
C GLN A 1039 43.74 -0.66 10.70
N LEU A 1040 42.90 -1.49 11.33
CA LEU A 1040 41.77 -2.17 10.68
C LEU A 1040 40.79 -1.16 10.05
N ARG A 1041 40.58 -0.01 10.69
CA ARG A 1041 39.75 1.08 10.16
C ARG A 1041 40.29 1.67 8.86
N LYS A 1042 41.61 1.88 8.77
CA LYS A 1042 42.25 2.36 7.52
C LYS A 1042 42.18 1.32 6.41
N GLU A 1043 42.30 0.05 6.74
CA GLU A 1043 42.16 -1.06 5.79
C GLU A 1043 40.72 -1.17 5.26
N TYR A 1044 39.71 -1.14 6.13
CA TYR A 1044 38.31 -1.09 5.73
C TYR A 1044 38.00 0.17 4.91
N GLU A 1045 38.49 1.36 5.29
CA GLU A 1045 38.29 2.60 4.53
C GLU A 1045 38.91 2.52 3.12
N ALA A 1046 40.07 1.85 2.96
CA ALA A 1046 40.69 1.61 1.65
C ALA A 1046 39.84 0.67 0.78
N ILE A 1047 39.43 -0.49 1.31
CA ILE A 1047 38.62 -1.48 0.59
C ILE A 1047 37.22 -0.91 0.25
N ASN A 1048 36.61 -0.17 1.19
CA ASN A 1048 35.32 0.47 0.97
C ASN A 1048 35.41 1.58 -0.09
N LYS A 1049 36.54 2.29 -0.20
CA LYS A 1049 36.78 3.26 -1.29
C LYS A 1049 36.89 2.58 -2.65
N GLU A 1050 37.58 1.45 -2.75
CA GLU A 1050 37.66 0.62 -3.96
C GLU A 1050 36.26 0.14 -4.39
N TYR A 1051 35.49 -0.38 -3.44
CA TYR A 1051 34.10 -0.80 -3.65
C TYR A 1051 33.17 0.33 -4.10
N MET A 1052 33.29 1.54 -3.53
CA MET A 1052 32.49 2.71 -3.93
C MET A 1052 32.79 3.18 -5.36
N VAL A 1053 33.97 2.89 -5.92
CA VAL A 1053 34.30 3.16 -7.33
C VAL A 1053 33.78 2.04 -8.25
N ALA A 1054 33.86 0.78 -7.82
CA ALA A 1054 33.44 -0.36 -8.63
C ALA A 1054 31.90 -0.51 -8.73
N ARG A 1055 31.18 -0.32 -7.62
CA ARG A 1055 29.73 -0.58 -7.53
C ARG A 1055 28.87 0.22 -8.52
N PRO A 1056 29.09 1.53 -8.78
CA PRO A 1056 28.32 2.27 -9.78
C PRO A 1056 28.47 1.71 -11.19
N LEU A 1057 29.66 1.23 -11.55
CA LEU A 1057 29.96 0.67 -12.87
C LEU A 1057 29.24 -0.67 -13.09
N ILE A 1058 29.24 -1.55 -12.08
CA ILE A 1058 28.48 -2.80 -12.11
C ILE A 1058 26.97 -2.50 -12.23
N ARG A 1059 26.45 -1.56 -11.43
CA ARG A 1059 25.03 -1.17 -11.47
C ARG A 1059 24.60 -0.55 -12.81
N GLN A 1060 25.49 0.19 -13.47
CA GLN A 1060 25.26 0.71 -14.83
C GLN A 1060 25.23 -0.43 -15.86
N GLU A 1061 26.12 -1.40 -15.73
CA GLU A 1061 26.14 -2.60 -16.58
C GLU A 1061 24.85 -3.44 -16.38
N GLU A 1062 24.38 -3.61 -15.15
CA GLU A 1062 23.08 -4.24 -14.83
C GLU A 1062 21.88 -3.52 -15.44
N LYS A 1063 21.84 -2.17 -15.37
CA LYS A 1063 20.80 -1.35 -16.04
C LYS A 1063 20.76 -1.65 -17.54
N ILE A 1064 21.93 -1.70 -18.19
CA ILE A 1064 22.04 -2.01 -19.64
C ILE A 1064 21.58 -3.45 -19.93
N GLN A 1065 22.00 -4.44 -19.12
CA GLN A 1065 21.53 -5.82 -19.24
C GLN A 1065 20.01 -5.98 -19.04
N TYR A 1066 19.40 -5.13 -18.21
CA TYR A 1066 17.96 -5.10 -18.01
C TYR A 1066 17.23 -4.49 -19.21
N ALA A 1067 17.70 -3.35 -19.73
CA ALA A 1067 17.16 -2.72 -20.93
C ALA A 1067 17.23 -3.63 -22.17
N LEU A 1068 18.38 -4.29 -22.38
CA LEU A 1068 18.58 -5.25 -23.47
C LEU A 1068 17.65 -6.47 -23.38
N ARG A 1069 17.39 -6.99 -22.17
CA ARG A 1069 16.41 -8.06 -21.94
C ARG A 1069 14.97 -7.61 -22.17
N LYS A 1070 14.61 -6.39 -21.75
CA LYS A 1070 13.28 -5.77 -21.98
C LYS A 1070 12.95 -5.60 -23.47
N LEU A 1071 13.95 -5.43 -24.34
CA LEU A 1071 13.74 -5.21 -25.77
C LEU A 1071 13.14 -6.40 -26.54
N GLY A 1072 13.19 -7.62 -25.97
CA GLY A 1072 12.62 -8.82 -26.59
C GLY A 1072 13.28 -9.28 -27.91
N ARG A 1073 14.32 -8.60 -28.41
CA ARG A 1073 15.01 -8.93 -29.67
C ARG A 1073 15.65 -10.32 -29.69
N CYS A 1074 15.95 -10.90 -28.52
CA CYS A 1074 16.38 -12.29 -28.42
C CYS A 1074 15.21 -13.16 -27.90
N PRO A 1075 14.66 -14.08 -28.71
CA PRO A 1075 13.46 -14.84 -28.36
C PRO A 1075 13.64 -15.86 -27.23
N VAL A 1076 14.87 -16.05 -26.74
CA VAL A 1076 15.22 -17.00 -25.66
C VAL A 1076 15.66 -16.27 -24.36
N GLY A 1077 15.80 -14.94 -24.39
CA GLY A 1077 16.13 -14.16 -23.19
C GLY A 1077 17.58 -14.30 -22.68
N PHE A 1078 18.52 -14.72 -23.53
CA PHE A 1078 19.94 -14.90 -23.21
C PHE A 1078 20.63 -13.64 -22.63
N GLU A 1079 21.73 -13.84 -21.90
CA GLU A 1079 22.61 -12.73 -21.50
C GLU A 1079 23.21 -12.01 -22.73
N TRP A 1080 23.53 -10.73 -22.57
CA TRP A 1080 24.16 -9.93 -23.61
C TRP A 1080 25.59 -9.60 -23.22
N THR A 1081 26.53 -9.70 -24.14
CA THR A 1081 27.93 -9.39 -23.90
C THR A 1081 28.33 -8.21 -24.77
N HIS A 1082 28.99 -7.21 -24.18
CA HIS A 1082 29.56 -6.09 -24.93
C HIS A 1082 30.71 -6.60 -25.80
N VAL A 1083 30.62 -6.34 -27.11
CA VAL A 1083 31.66 -6.59 -28.11
C VAL A 1083 31.97 -5.27 -28.83
N SER A 1084 32.88 -5.28 -29.81
CA SER A 1084 33.26 -4.03 -30.50
C SER A 1084 32.06 -3.35 -31.19
N GLY A 1085 31.64 -2.19 -30.66
CA GLY A 1085 30.58 -1.33 -31.23
C GLY A 1085 29.15 -1.68 -30.80
N GLY A 1086 28.95 -2.58 -29.85
CA GLY A 1086 27.61 -2.92 -29.35
C GLY A 1086 27.53 -4.20 -28.53
N TYR A 1087 26.33 -4.52 -28.09
CA TYR A 1087 26.02 -5.73 -27.33
C TYR A 1087 25.51 -6.84 -28.24
N ARG A 1088 26.06 -8.05 -28.07
CA ARG A 1088 25.64 -9.26 -28.80
C ARG A 1088 25.08 -10.29 -27.83
N CYS A 1089 24.00 -10.98 -28.19
CA CYS A 1089 23.40 -12.00 -27.32
C CYS A 1089 24.32 -13.22 -27.20
N GLU A 1090 24.13 -14.01 -26.15
CA GLU A 1090 24.98 -15.16 -25.80
C GLU A 1090 25.12 -16.20 -26.94
N ALA A 1091 24.07 -16.36 -27.75
CA ALA A 1091 24.00 -17.24 -28.91
C ALA A 1091 24.58 -16.62 -30.20
N GLY A 1092 25.10 -15.40 -30.16
CA GLY A 1092 25.75 -14.72 -31.29
C GLY A 1092 24.83 -14.12 -32.35
N VAL A 1093 23.56 -14.54 -32.40
CA VAL A 1093 22.59 -14.23 -33.47
C VAL A 1093 22.13 -12.76 -33.47
N CYS A 1094 21.89 -12.17 -32.30
CA CYS A 1094 21.28 -10.84 -32.16
C CYS A 1094 22.32 -9.79 -31.73
N PHE A 1095 22.26 -8.59 -32.31
CA PHE A 1095 23.16 -7.47 -32.00
C PHE A 1095 22.36 -6.17 -31.80
N VAL A 1096 22.84 -5.31 -30.90
CA VAL A 1096 22.33 -3.97 -30.61
C VAL A 1096 23.53 -3.04 -30.49
N SER A 1097 23.54 -1.94 -31.23
CA SER A 1097 24.68 -1.00 -31.29
C SER A 1097 24.80 -0.12 -30.02
N ASP A 1098 25.99 0.39 -29.74
CA ASP A 1098 26.22 1.33 -28.62
C ASP A 1098 25.48 2.67 -28.77
N ALA A 1099 24.97 2.99 -29.97
CA ALA A 1099 24.09 4.12 -30.19
C ALA A 1099 22.66 3.79 -29.73
N GLU A 1100 22.10 2.67 -30.19
CA GLU A 1100 20.79 2.16 -29.76
C GLU A 1100 20.72 1.99 -28.23
N VAL A 1101 21.77 1.47 -27.59
CA VAL A 1101 21.80 1.30 -26.12
C VAL A 1101 21.78 2.63 -25.38
N ARG A 1102 22.41 3.69 -25.91
CA ARG A 1102 22.39 5.02 -25.26
C ARG A 1102 21.00 5.65 -25.32
N ASP A 1103 20.39 5.68 -26.50
CA ASP A 1103 19.02 6.19 -26.68
C ASP A 1103 18.00 5.44 -25.78
N MET A 1104 18.24 4.16 -25.49
CA MET A 1104 17.41 3.34 -24.60
C MET A 1104 17.59 3.62 -23.11
N VAL A 1105 18.81 3.97 -22.67
CA VAL A 1105 19.06 4.29 -21.25
C VAL A 1105 18.50 5.67 -20.93
N ASP A 1106 18.71 6.67 -21.80
CA ASP A 1106 18.22 8.05 -21.63
C ASP A 1106 16.68 8.17 -21.72
N THR A 1107 15.98 7.16 -22.26
CA THR A 1107 14.51 7.09 -22.29
C THR A 1107 13.90 6.24 -21.16
N SER A 1108 14.72 5.80 -20.20
CA SER A 1108 14.32 4.91 -19.10
C SER A 1108 14.48 5.50 -17.69
N GLU A 1109 14.88 6.77 -17.60
CA GLU A 1109 14.84 7.61 -16.38
C GLU A 1109 13.64 8.58 -16.42
#